data_AF-A0AAD7LRJ8-F1
#
_entry.id   AF-A0AAD7LRJ8-F1
#
_cell.length_a   1.000
_cell.length_b   1.000
_cell.length_c   1.000
_cell.angle_alpha   90.00
_cell.angle_beta   90.00
_cell.angle_gamma   90.00
#
_symmetry.space_group_name_H-M   'P 1'
#
loop_
_entity.id
_entity.type
_entity.pdbx_description
1 polymer ?
#
loop_
_entity_poly.entity_id
_entity_poly.type
_entity_poly.pdbx_seq_one_letter_code
_entity_poly.pdbx_strand_id
1 'polypeptide(L)'
;MFPHSIEKLHRISPCLSLLSSRLNPQSLQTRFQYHSFSGPSPQQDSIPKSKIIPYASLSLQVDPSSRSVSSYYASFLQSCIAGKAIRPGKQLHAHLCHMGLGFEPVLGTKLVNLYSVCNSLHSAHLLFDRIPKRNLFLWNVLIRGYAWNGPYEIAISLYYQMLEYGLVPDNFTYPFVLKACSALSAIGAGRDIHENVKRTGWEIDVFVGAALIDMYAKCGCVADARQVFDKIVFRDAVLWNSMLAAYSQNGHPEDSLALCSEMAATGVRPTEATLVTVISSSADIAALPHGREIHGLSWRHGFQSNDKVKTALVDMYAKSGHVKVARSLFERLKEKRVVSWNAMITGYAMHGHAIEALDLFEKMKQEAQPDHITFVGALAACSHGGLLDEGRTLFDLMVRDYCITPTVQHYTCMVDLIGHCGQLDEAYNLITQMTVMPDSGIWGALLNSCKIHGNMELGELALEKLIELEPDDAGNYVILSNMYAQAGKWEGVARLRNLMIHKGIKKSTACSWIEVKNKVHAFLSGDTSHPNSDAIYAELKRVEGLMREAGYVPDTGTVFHDVEEDEKTSMVCSHSERLAIAFGLISTPQGTRLLITKNLRICEDCHVAIKLISKITEREIIVRDVNRYHHFNDGTCSCSDYW
;
A
#
# COMPACT_ATOMS: atom_id res chain seq x y z
N MET A 1 10.80 43.85 30.04
CA MET A 1 12.26 43.66 30.24
C MET A 1 12.69 42.54 29.29
N PHE A 2 13.13 42.91 28.08
CA PHE A 2 13.96 42.03 27.22
C PHE A 2 15.38 41.99 27.81
N PRO A 3 16.31 41.05 27.48
CA PRO A 3 16.30 40.05 26.39
C PRO A 3 16.82 38.63 26.78
N HIS A 4 16.45 37.57 26.05
CA HIS A 4 17.30 36.37 25.83
C HIS A 4 16.91 35.45 24.65
N SER A 5 16.14 35.93 23.65
CA SER A 5 15.54 35.02 22.65
C SER A 5 15.94 35.29 21.18
N ILE A 6 16.96 36.11 20.91
CA ILE A 6 17.38 36.48 19.54
C ILE A 6 18.55 35.63 19.00
N GLU A 7 19.16 34.74 19.79
CA GLU A 7 20.33 33.95 19.32
C GLU A 7 20.01 32.57 18.71
N LYS A 8 18.75 32.10 18.73
CA LYS A 8 18.40 30.80 18.09
C LYS A 8 17.81 30.91 16.67
N LEU A 9 17.52 32.11 16.18
CA LEU A 9 17.00 32.35 14.81
C LEU A 9 18.10 32.52 13.74
N HIS A 10 19.36 32.72 14.14
CA HIS A 10 20.48 32.83 13.18
C HIS A 10 21.04 31.50 12.66
N ARG A 11 20.54 30.34 13.11
CA ARG A 11 20.99 29.02 12.64
C ARG A 11 20.20 28.42 11.47
N ILE A 12 19.21 29.13 10.92
CA ILE A 12 18.44 28.69 9.74
C ILE A 12 18.92 29.38 8.43
N SER A 13 19.86 30.33 8.53
CA SER A 13 20.41 31.07 7.38
C SER A 13 21.15 30.24 6.31
N PRO A 14 21.73 29.04 6.57
CA PRO A 14 22.42 28.29 5.51
C PRO A 14 21.50 27.49 4.57
N CYS A 15 20.27 27.13 4.99
CA CYS A 15 19.36 26.36 4.14
C CYS A 15 18.65 27.22 3.07
N LEU A 16 18.45 28.51 3.33
CA LEU A 16 17.83 29.43 2.38
C LEU A 16 18.77 29.86 1.24
N SER A 17 20.09 29.86 1.45
CA SER A 17 21.08 30.20 0.41
C SER A 17 21.38 29.04 -0.56
N LEU A 18 21.14 27.79 -0.15
CA LEU A 18 21.26 26.61 -1.02
C LEU A 18 20.06 26.44 -1.96
N LEU A 19 18.89 27.00 -1.61
CA LEU A 19 17.69 26.98 -2.47
C LEU A 19 17.66 28.14 -3.48
N SER A 20 18.28 29.29 -3.18
CA SER A 20 18.37 30.42 -4.12
C SER A 20 19.42 30.24 -5.22
N SER A 21 20.43 29.37 -5.02
CA SER A 21 21.51 29.14 -5.99
C SER A 21 21.19 28.14 -7.12
N ARG A 22 20.03 27.46 -7.08
CA ARG A 22 19.58 26.52 -8.13
C ARG A 22 18.46 27.05 -9.03
N LEU A 23 18.08 28.31 -8.91
CA LEU A 23 17.08 28.95 -9.78
C LEU A 23 17.74 30.10 -10.54
N ASN A 24 18.41 29.79 -11.65
CA ASN A 24 18.83 30.80 -12.62
C ASN A 24 17.68 30.99 -13.66
N PRO A 25 17.00 32.15 -13.71
CA PRO A 25 15.82 32.36 -14.55
C PRO A 25 16.10 32.43 -16.06
N GLN A 26 17.37 32.39 -16.49
CA GLN A 26 17.75 32.55 -17.90
C GLN A 26 17.86 31.24 -18.72
N SER A 27 17.68 30.07 -18.11
CA SER A 27 17.82 28.77 -18.81
C SER A 27 16.52 28.18 -19.38
N LEU A 28 15.37 28.82 -19.15
CA LEU A 28 14.04 28.32 -19.60
C LEU A 28 13.55 28.93 -20.92
N GLN A 29 14.38 29.73 -21.63
CA GLN A 29 13.96 30.44 -22.84
C GLN A 29 14.41 29.86 -24.18
N THR A 30 15.09 28.72 -24.22
CA THR A 30 15.53 28.12 -25.50
C THR A 30 15.22 26.63 -25.56
N ARG A 31 13.98 26.28 -25.94
CA ARG A 31 13.64 25.03 -26.66
C ARG A 31 12.14 24.96 -26.98
N PHE A 32 11.66 25.79 -27.90
CA PHE A 32 10.49 25.49 -28.75
C PHE A 32 10.60 26.33 -30.03
N GLN A 33 11.43 25.88 -30.97
CA GLN A 33 11.30 26.29 -32.37
C GLN A 33 10.12 25.52 -32.96
N TYR A 34 8.99 26.21 -33.17
CA TYR A 34 7.91 25.66 -33.98
C TYR A 34 8.28 25.80 -35.45
N HIS A 35 8.50 24.65 -36.10
CA HIS A 35 8.52 24.52 -37.55
C HIS A 35 7.15 24.90 -38.11
N SER A 36 7.17 25.85 -39.06
CA SER A 36 6.05 26.19 -39.93
C SER A 36 5.71 25.02 -40.85
N PHE A 37 4.54 24.42 -40.65
CA PHE A 37 3.91 23.56 -41.65
C PHE A 37 2.70 24.27 -42.26
N SER A 38 2.73 24.36 -43.58
CA SER A 38 1.73 24.95 -44.46
C SER A 38 0.87 23.86 -45.10
N GLY A 39 -0.45 24.10 -45.15
CA GLY A 39 -1.43 23.42 -46.01
C GLY A 39 -2.49 22.60 -45.25
N PRO A 40 -3.65 22.28 -45.89
CA PRO A 40 -4.43 23.04 -46.85
C PRO A 40 -5.85 23.38 -46.32
N SER A 41 -6.48 24.37 -46.93
CA SER A 41 -7.89 24.74 -46.72
C SER A 41 -8.88 23.62 -47.02
N PRO A 42 -9.99 23.50 -46.27
CA PRO A 42 -11.21 22.90 -46.78
C PRO A 42 -12.35 23.93 -46.88
N GLN A 43 -12.78 24.07 -48.13
CA GLN A 43 -14.12 24.27 -48.67
C GLN A 43 -15.29 24.67 -47.75
N GLN A 44 -15.99 25.68 -48.25
CA GLN A 44 -17.30 26.18 -47.84
C GLN A 44 -18.35 25.06 -47.90
N ASP A 45 -19.05 24.84 -46.79
CA ASP A 45 -20.40 24.32 -46.82
C ASP A 45 -21.32 25.20 -45.97
N SER A 46 -22.42 25.58 -46.61
CA SER A 46 -23.44 26.51 -46.20
C SER A 46 -24.36 25.96 -45.10
N ILE A 47 -24.56 26.70 -44.02
CA ILE A 47 -25.63 26.49 -43.03
C ILE A 47 -26.41 27.81 -42.86
N PRO A 48 -27.76 27.79 -42.75
CA PRO A 48 -28.60 28.93 -43.08
C PRO A 48 -28.66 30.01 -42.00
N LYS A 49 -28.80 31.26 -42.48
CA LYS A 49 -29.05 32.49 -41.70
C LYS A 49 -30.26 32.34 -40.79
N SER A 50 -30.07 32.39 -39.47
CA SER A 50 -31.11 32.74 -38.51
C SER A 50 -30.73 34.00 -37.72
N LYS A 51 -31.48 35.07 -38.01
CA LYS A 51 -31.75 36.28 -37.23
C LYS A 51 -30.59 36.89 -36.42
N ILE A 52 -29.91 37.84 -37.08
CA ILE A 52 -29.22 38.95 -36.45
C ILE A 52 -30.27 39.79 -35.69
N ILE A 53 -30.12 39.93 -34.37
CA ILE A 53 -30.74 40.99 -33.59
C ILE A 53 -29.69 42.11 -33.46
N PRO A 54 -29.96 43.37 -33.87
CA PRO A 54 -28.96 44.42 -33.84
C PRO A 54 -28.63 44.85 -32.41
N TYR A 55 -27.36 45.22 -32.23
CA TYR A 55 -26.84 45.94 -31.08
C TYR A 55 -27.74 47.13 -30.70
N ALA A 56 -28.47 47.00 -29.60
CA ALA A 56 -28.97 48.15 -28.85
C ALA A 56 -27.84 48.61 -27.92
N SER A 57 -27.29 49.77 -28.22
CA SER A 57 -26.47 50.58 -27.32
C SER A 57 -27.27 50.90 -26.05
N LEU A 58 -27.14 50.08 -25.01
CA LEU A 58 -27.55 50.48 -23.66
C LEU A 58 -26.47 51.38 -23.07
N SER A 59 -26.58 52.67 -23.34
CA SER A 59 -26.09 53.71 -22.45
C SER A 59 -26.97 53.72 -21.20
N LEU A 60 -26.65 52.89 -20.21
CA LEU A 60 -27.23 52.96 -18.87
C LEU A 60 -26.44 53.96 -18.04
N GLN A 61 -27.02 55.14 -17.84
CA GLN A 61 -26.62 56.04 -16.77
C GLN A 61 -26.86 55.32 -15.43
N VAL A 62 -25.78 55.03 -14.70
CA VAL A 62 -25.84 54.47 -13.35
C VAL A 62 -25.46 55.56 -12.35
N ASP A 63 -26.41 55.85 -11.48
CA ASP A 63 -26.33 56.75 -10.32
C ASP A 63 -25.26 56.25 -9.32
N PRO A 64 -24.30 57.08 -8.86
CA PRO A 64 -23.12 56.59 -8.17
C PRO A 64 -23.38 56.41 -6.67
N SER A 65 -23.82 55.20 -6.29
CA SER A 65 -23.50 54.65 -4.97
C SER A 65 -22.56 53.45 -5.14
N SER A 66 -21.31 53.61 -4.72
CA SER A 66 -20.22 52.64 -4.93
C SER A 66 -20.50 51.21 -4.45
N ARG A 67 -21.47 51.03 -3.55
CA ARG A 67 -21.90 49.71 -3.03
C ARG A 67 -22.77 48.90 -4.02
N SER A 68 -23.46 49.55 -4.96
CA SER A 68 -24.34 48.89 -5.94
C SER A 68 -23.58 48.25 -7.11
N VAL A 69 -22.49 48.88 -7.56
CA VAL A 69 -21.72 48.43 -8.73
C VAL A 69 -20.85 47.21 -8.41
N SER A 70 -20.20 47.17 -7.23
CA SER A 70 -19.37 46.03 -6.83
C SER A 70 -20.22 44.76 -6.60
N SER A 71 -21.42 44.87 -6.02
CA SER A 71 -22.32 43.73 -5.82
C SER A 71 -22.83 43.14 -7.15
N TYR A 72 -23.11 44.00 -8.13
CA TYR A 72 -23.49 43.60 -9.48
C TYR A 72 -22.41 42.72 -10.13
N TYR A 73 -21.17 43.19 -10.24
CA TYR A 73 -20.08 42.42 -10.85
C TYR A 73 -19.68 41.19 -10.02
N ALA A 74 -19.80 41.26 -8.70
CA ALA A 74 -19.56 40.13 -7.81
C ALA A 74 -20.49 38.93 -8.09
N SER A 75 -21.72 39.17 -8.57
CA SER A 75 -22.67 38.12 -8.94
C SER A 75 -22.26 37.41 -10.24
N PHE A 76 -21.82 38.16 -11.26
CA PHE A 76 -21.31 37.59 -12.51
C PHE A 76 -20.02 36.80 -12.30
N LEU A 77 -19.11 37.31 -11.46
CA LEU A 77 -17.92 36.56 -11.06
C LEU A 77 -18.30 35.26 -10.32
N GLN A 78 -19.31 35.30 -9.46
CA GLN A 78 -19.78 34.10 -8.77
C GLN A 78 -20.32 33.04 -9.74
N SER A 79 -21.07 33.47 -10.76
CA SER A 79 -21.53 32.59 -11.83
C SER A 79 -20.36 31.97 -12.62
N CYS A 80 -19.34 32.78 -12.94
CA CYS A 80 -18.13 32.28 -13.61
C CYS A 80 -17.35 31.28 -12.74
N ILE A 81 -17.26 31.51 -11.42
CA ILE A 81 -16.60 30.58 -10.48
C ILE A 81 -17.36 29.26 -10.43
N ALA A 82 -18.69 29.31 -10.31
CA ALA A 82 -19.54 28.12 -10.26
C ALA A 82 -19.44 27.30 -11.56
N GLY A 83 -19.40 27.96 -12.72
CA GLY A 83 -19.26 27.34 -14.03
C GLY A 83 -17.82 27.01 -14.45
N LYS A 84 -16.80 27.30 -13.62
CA LYS A 84 -15.37 27.23 -13.97
C LYS A 84 -15.05 27.91 -15.32
N ALA A 85 -15.74 29.02 -15.61
CA ALA A 85 -15.75 29.66 -16.91
C ALA A 85 -14.62 30.71 -17.04
N ILE A 86 -13.42 30.26 -17.40
CA ILE A 86 -12.23 31.12 -17.45
C ILE A 86 -12.28 32.20 -18.54
N ARG A 87 -12.88 31.91 -19.71
CA ARG A 87 -12.92 32.87 -20.84
C ARG A 87 -13.80 34.09 -20.54
N PRO A 88 -15.09 33.93 -20.14
CA PRO A 88 -15.91 35.07 -19.69
C PRO A 88 -15.29 35.76 -18.46
N GLY A 89 -14.69 34.98 -17.56
CA GLY A 89 -13.94 35.49 -16.41
C GLY A 89 -12.83 36.48 -16.76
N LYS A 90 -12.01 36.14 -17.75
CA LYS A 90 -10.93 37.02 -18.23
C LYS A 90 -11.46 38.28 -18.90
N GLN A 91 -12.54 38.18 -19.68
CA GLN A 91 -13.19 39.35 -20.29
C GLN A 91 -13.73 40.29 -19.22
N LEU A 92 -14.39 39.74 -18.19
CA LEU A 92 -14.90 40.52 -17.07
C LEU A 92 -13.77 41.15 -16.26
N HIS A 93 -12.68 40.41 -16.02
CA HIS A 93 -11.48 40.96 -15.36
C HIS A 93 -10.90 42.14 -16.15
N ALA A 94 -10.76 42.01 -17.48
CA ALA A 94 -10.25 43.08 -18.32
C ALA A 94 -11.15 44.34 -18.27
N HIS A 95 -12.47 44.14 -18.30
CA HIS A 95 -13.45 45.22 -18.13
C HIS A 95 -13.32 45.90 -16.76
N LEU A 96 -13.21 45.12 -15.68
CA LEU A 96 -13.00 45.64 -14.33
C LEU A 96 -11.69 46.43 -14.22
N CYS A 97 -10.61 45.97 -14.85
CA CYS A 97 -9.35 46.72 -14.92
C CYS A 97 -9.51 48.06 -15.65
N HIS A 98 -10.25 48.08 -16.77
CA HIS A 98 -10.53 49.32 -17.49
C HIS A 98 -11.31 50.33 -16.65
N MET A 99 -12.25 49.87 -15.82
CA MET A 99 -13.00 50.72 -14.90
C MET A 99 -12.25 51.08 -13.59
N GLY A 100 -11.00 50.66 -13.43
CA GLY A 100 -10.23 50.87 -12.19
C GLY A 100 -10.69 50.03 -10.99
N LEU A 101 -11.56 49.04 -11.20
CA LEU A 101 -12.11 48.15 -10.17
C LEU A 101 -11.40 46.79 -10.09
N GLY A 102 -10.44 46.51 -10.99
CA GLY A 102 -9.77 45.20 -11.08
C GLY A 102 -9.00 44.77 -9.83
N PHE A 103 -8.57 45.73 -9.00
CA PHE A 103 -7.83 45.49 -7.74
C PHE A 103 -8.63 45.88 -6.49
N GLU A 104 -9.92 46.18 -6.64
CA GLU A 104 -10.82 46.46 -5.52
C GLU A 104 -10.94 45.19 -4.65
N PRO A 105 -10.77 45.26 -3.31
CA PRO A 105 -10.63 44.07 -2.48
C PRO A 105 -11.74 43.01 -2.62
N VAL A 106 -13.01 43.42 -2.76
CA VAL A 106 -14.14 42.47 -2.87
C VAL A 106 -14.13 41.75 -4.22
N LEU A 107 -13.98 42.51 -5.31
CA LEU A 107 -13.93 41.95 -6.67
C LEU A 107 -12.64 41.18 -6.93
N GLY A 108 -11.51 41.71 -6.48
CA GLY A 108 -10.19 41.08 -6.56
C GLY A 108 -10.17 39.72 -5.87
N THR A 109 -10.82 39.59 -4.71
CA THR A 109 -10.96 38.30 -4.01
C THR A 109 -11.72 37.26 -4.84
N LYS A 110 -12.82 37.67 -5.49
CA LYS A 110 -13.58 36.78 -6.39
C LYS A 110 -12.80 36.43 -7.64
N LEU A 111 -12.05 37.37 -8.19
CA LEU A 111 -11.18 37.14 -9.34
C LEU A 111 -10.03 36.16 -9.03
N VAL A 112 -9.37 36.30 -7.87
CA VAL A 112 -8.33 35.33 -7.43
C VAL A 112 -8.94 33.93 -7.26
N ASN A 113 -10.12 33.83 -6.64
CA ASN A 113 -10.83 32.55 -6.52
C ASN A 113 -11.20 31.96 -7.89
N LEU A 114 -11.67 32.78 -8.83
CA LEU A 114 -11.96 32.37 -10.20
C LEU A 114 -10.74 31.78 -10.90
N TYR A 115 -9.61 32.48 -10.86
CA TYR A 115 -8.36 31.99 -11.45
C TYR A 115 -7.87 30.71 -10.76
N SER A 116 -7.99 30.61 -9.43
CA SER A 116 -7.60 29.43 -8.67
C SER A 116 -8.44 28.20 -9.03
N VAL A 117 -9.77 28.33 -9.06
CA VAL A 117 -10.70 27.21 -9.39
C VAL A 117 -10.56 26.78 -10.85
N CYS A 118 -10.14 27.68 -11.74
CA CYS A 118 -9.87 27.39 -13.15
C CYS A 118 -8.43 26.90 -13.42
N ASN A 119 -7.68 26.52 -12.37
CA ASN A 119 -6.29 26.05 -12.46
C ASN A 119 -5.32 27.03 -13.14
N SER A 120 -5.59 28.34 -13.05
CA SER A 120 -4.75 29.42 -13.56
C SER A 120 -3.99 30.10 -12.41
N LEU A 121 -3.25 29.30 -11.63
CA LEU A 121 -2.62 29.74 -10.37
C LEU A 121 -1.66 30.90 -10.54
N HIS A 122 -0.91 30.97 -11.66
CA HIS A 122 -0.02 32.09 -11.94
C HIS A 122 -0.79 33.43 -12.02
N SER A 123 -1.91 33.46 -12.72
CA SER A 123 -2.76 34.66 -12.80
C SER A 123 -3.42 34.99 -11.46
N ALA A 124 -3.78 33.97 -10.67
CA ALA A 124 -4.32 34.16 -9.32
C ALA A 124 -3.27 34.81 -8.41
N HIS A 125 -2.02 34.34 -8.44
CA HIS A 125 -0.91 34.86 -7.64
C HIS A 125 -0.54 36.29 -8.05
N LEU A 126 -0.42 36.58 -9.35
CA LEU A 126 -0.14 37.93 -9.83
C LEU A 126 -1.21 38.94 -9.40
N LEU A 127 -2.49 38.53 -9.40
CA LEU A 127 -3.57 39.40 -8.94
C LEU A 127 -3.52 39.56 -7.41
N PHE A 128 -3.25 38.49 -6.68
CA PHE A 128 -3.03 38.50 -5.23
C PHE A 128 -1.97 39.54 -4.83
N ASP A 129 -0.83 39.56 -5.52
CA ASP A 129 0.27 40.50 -5.24
C ASP A 129 -0.11 41.96 -5.47
N ARG A 130 -1.12 42.24 -6.31
CA ARG A 130 -1.55 43.61 -6.62
C ARG A 130 -2.66 44.13 -5.71
N ILE A 131 -3.27 43.29 -4.87
CA ILE A 131 -4.34 43.70 -3.96
C ILE A 131 -3.74 44.39 -2.71
N PRO A 132 -4.10 45.66 -2.41
CA PRO A 132 -3.45 46.44 -1.34
C PRO A 132 -3.71 45.92 0.08
N LYS A 133 -4.89 45.33 0.34
CA LYS A 133 -5.28 44.79 1.65
C LYS A 133 -5.74 43.35 1.52
N ARG A 134 -4.82 42.43 1.80
CA ARG A 134 -5.05 40.98 1.71
C ARG A 134 -5.63 40.50 3.05
N ASN A 135 -6.83 39.92 3.01
CA ASN A 135 -7.46 39.31 4.19
C ASN A 135 -7.14 37.81 4.25
N LEU A 136 -7.39 37.16 5.39
CA LEU A 136 -7.14 35.72 5.61
C LEU A 136 -7.79 34.85 4.53
N PHE A 137 -9.01 35.19 4.10
CA PHE A 137 -9.70 34.47 3.04
C PHE A 137 -8.89 34.41 1.74
N LEU A 138 -8.29 35.53 1.33
CA LEU A 138 -7.50 35.61 0.10
C LEU A 138 -6.25 34.73 0.16
N TRP A 139 -5.55 34.72 1.30
CA TRP A 139 -4.44 33.80 1.56
C TRP A 139 -4.89 32.34 1.50
N ASN A 140 -6.01 32.01 2.16
CA ASN A 140 -6.58 30.66 2.17
C ASN A 140 -6.96 30.17 0.76
N VAL A 141 -7.48 31.04 -0.12
CA VAL A 141 -7.75 30.69 -1.52
C VAL A 141 -6.46 30.30 -2.24
N LEU A 142 -5.39 31.08 -2.08
CA LEU A 142 -4.15 30.84 -2.80
C LEU A 142 -3.40 29.62 -2.24
N ILE A 143 -3.30 29.48 -0.92
CA ILE A 143 -2.75 28.29 -0.24
C ILE A 143 -3.49 27.03 -0.69
N ARG A 144 -4.83 27.06 -0.71
CA ARG A 144 -5.65 25.96 -1.22
C ARG A 144 -5.35 25.65 -2.68
N GLY A 145 -5.28 26.67 -3.53
CA GLY A 145 -4.99 26.52 -4.96
C GLY A 145 -3.69 25.75 -5.20
N TYR A 146 -2.61 26.15 -4.53
CA TYR A 146 -1.31 25.48 -4.60
C TYR A 146 -1.28 24.12 -3.91
N ALA A 147 -1.99 23.93 -2.79
CA ALA A 147 -2.05 22.66 -2.09
C ALA A 147 -2.79 21.55 -2.88
N TRP A 148 -3.70 21.91 -3.80
CA TRP A 148 -4.41 20.95 -4.64
C TRP A 148 -3.71 20.62 -5.94
N ASN A 149 -3.07 21.60 -6.58
CA ASN A 149 -2.53 21.43 -7.94
C ASN A 149 -1.00 21.48 -7.99
N GLY A 150 -0.34 21.75 -6.86
CA GLY A 150 1.08 22.05 -6.81
C GLY A 150 1.43 23.40 -7.48
N PRO A 151 2.69 23.84 -7.39
CA PRO A 151 3.76 23.29 -6.54
C PRO A 151 3.49 23.50 -5.04
N TYR A 152 3.74 22.46 -4.24
CA TYR A 152 3.37 22.39 -2.82
C TYR A 152 4.25 23.29 -1.93
N GLU A 153 5.50 23.52 -2.33
CA GLU A 153 6.46 24.40 -1.66
C GLU A 153 5.93 25.83 -1.58
N ILE A 154 5.20 26.27 -2.61
CA ILE A 154 4.58 27.61 -2.63
C ILE A 154 3.45 27.69 -1.60
N ALA A 155 2.65 26.64 -1.42
CA ALA A 155 1.60 26.63 -0.39
C ALA A 155 2.18 26.79 1.02
N ILE A 156 3.31 26.12 1.31
CA ILE A 156 4.03 26.24 2.59
C ILE A 156 4.66 27.63 2.72
N SER A 157 5.29 28.16 1.66
CA SER A 157 5.86 29.51 1.67
C SER A 157 4.81 30.59 1.93
N LEU A 158 3.65 30.50 1.26
CA LEU A 158 2.53 31.42 1.46
C LEU A 158 1.98 31.38 2.89
N TYR A 159 1.99 30.21 3.53
CA TYR A 159 1.61 30.10 4.93
C TYR A 159 2.57 30.89 5.85
N TYR A 160 3.88 30.76 5.69
CA TYR A 160 4.83 31.53 6.51
C TYR A 160 4.78 33.04 6.20
N GLN A 161 4.62 33.43 4.93
CA GLN A 161 4.40 34.83 4.55
C GLN A 161 3.12 35.40 5.17
N MET A 162 2.05 34.60 5.26
CA MET A 162 0.81 35.00 5.93
C MET A 162 1.02 35.28 7.43
N LEU A 163 1.86 34.46 8.10
CA LEU A 163 2.24 34.67 9.50
C LEU A 163 3.09 35.94 9.67
N GLU A 164 4.05 36.17 8.77
CA GLU A 164 4.88 37.39 8.75
C GLU A 164 4.05 38.65 8.50
N TYR A 165 2.99 38.53 7.69
CA TYR A 165 2.00 39.58 7.47
C TYR A 165 1.12 39.85 8.72
N GLY A 166 1.25 39.04 9.77
CA GLY A 166 0.56 39.22 11.05
C GLY A 166 -0.84 38.63 11.11
N LEU A 167 -1.21 37.74 10.19
CA LEU A 167 -2.51 37.06 10.20
C LEU A 167 -2.44 35.75 10.99
N VAL A 168 -3.51 35.47 11.73
CA VAL A 168 -3.66 34.22 12.48
C VAL A 168 -4.34 33.19 11.57
N PRO A 169 -3.74 32.01 11.34
CA PRO A 169 -4.37 30.93 10.56
C PRO A 169 -5.63 30.38 11.23
N ASP A 170 -6.55 29.85 10.43
CA ASP A 170 -7.79 29.22 10.88
C ASP A 170 -7.93 27.77 10.40
N ASN A 171 -9.05 27.12 10.73
CA ASN A 171 -9.39 25.78 10.25
C ASN A 171 -9.56 25.68 8.72
N PHE A 172 -9.59 26.80 7.99
CA PHE A 172 -9.55 26.82 6.53
C PHE A 172 -8.13 27.01 5.98
N THR A 173 -7.13 27.30 6.82
CA THR A 173 -5.71 27.33 6.43
C THR A 173 -5.04 25.98 6.65
N TYR A 174 -5.14 25.45 7.87
CA TYR A 174 -4.33 24.32 8.32
C TYR A 174 -4.45 23.06 7.45
N PRO A 175 -5.66 22.59 7.06
CA PRO A 175 -5.77 21.38 6.26
C PRO A 175 -5.02 21.44 4.92
N PHE A 176 -4.97 22.61 4.28
CA PHE A 176 -4.33 22.76 2.98
C PHE A 176 -2.80 22.88 3.09
N VAL A 177 -2.28 23.60 4.08
CA VAL A 177 -0.83 23.64 4.28
C VAL A 177 -0.30 22.29 4.77
N LEU A 178 -1.04 21.58 5.62
CA LEU A 178 -0.68 20.21 6.04
C LEU A 178 -0.72 19.23 4.88
N LYS A 179 -1.68 19.36 3.95
CA LYS A 179 -1.71 18.59 2.69
C LYS A 179 -0.44 18.84 1.85
N ALA A 180 0.05 20.07 1.78
CA ALA A 180 1.29 20.37 1.09
C ALA A 180 2.50 19.73 1.78
N CYS A 181 2.57 19.75 3.13
CA CYS A 181 3.62 19.05 3.88
C CYS A 181 3.57 17.54 3.65
N SER A 182 2.37 16.96 3.68
CA SER A 182 2.07 15.56 3.42
C SER A 182 2.56 15.12 2.04
N ALA A 183 2.29 15.91 0.99
CA ALA A 183 2.74 15.63 -0.37
C ALA A 183 4.26 15.72 -0.58
N LEU A 184 4.96 16.49 0.25
CA LEU A 184 6.43 16.64 0.21
C LEU A 184 7.15 15.77 1.24
N SER A 185 6.43 14.98 2.04
CA SER A 185 6.94 14.30 3.24
C SER A 185 7.76 15.23 4.15
N ALA A 186 7.36 16.51 4.24
CA ALA A 186 8.08 17.57 4.94
C ALA A 186 7.76 17.59 6.43
N ILE A 187 8.21 16.56 7.16
CA ILE A 187 7.88 16.35 8.58
C ILE A 187 8.28 17.53 9.49
N GLY A 188 9.40 18.20 9.22
CA GLY A 188 9.86 19.36 9.99
C GLY A 188 8.84 20.50 9.95
N ALA A 189 8.47 20.93 8.74
CA ALA A 189 7.44 21.96 8.55
C ALA A 189 6.07 21.52 9.11
N GLY A 190 5.72 20.23 8.96
CA GLY A 190 4.50 19.65 9.54
C GLY A 190 4.44 19.79 11.05
N ARG A 191 5.54 19.51 11.78
CA ARG A 191 5.61 19.67 13.24
C ARG A 191 5.53 21.14 13.66
N ASP A 192 6.19 22.05 12.94
CA ASP A 192 6.12 23.49 13.21
C ASP A 192 4.68 24.03 13.06
N ILE A 193 4.00 23.60 12.00
CA ILE A 193 2.60 23.96 11.75
C ILE A 193 1.69 23.37 12.85
N HIS A 194 1.91 22.11 13.25
CA HIS A 194 1.15 21.49 14.34
C HIS A 194 1.34 22.25 15.66
N GLU A 195 2.54 22.73 15.98
CA GLU A 195 2.75 23.57 17.16
C GLU A 195 1.94 24.88 17.08
N ASN A 196 1.83 25.47 15.88
CA ASN A 196 0.98 26.63 15.69
C ASN A 196 -0.52 26.30 15.81
N VAL A 197 -0.97 25.13 15.34
CA VAL A 197 -2.34 24.62 15.55
C VAL A 197 -2.67 24.58 17.05
N LYS A 198 -1.76 24.08 17.89
CA LYS A 198 -1.93 24.05 19.35
C LYS A 198 -2.02 25.47 19.91
N ARG A 199 -1.08 26.34 19.54
CA ARG A 199 -1.03 27.74 20.02
C ARG A 199 -2.27 28.54 19.66
N THR A 200 -2.90 28.24 18.52
CA THR A 200 -4.10 28.94 18.02
C THR A 200 -5.40 28.25 18.44
N GLY A 201 -5.35 27.15 19.18
CA GLY A 201 -6.52 26.47 19.75
C GLY A 201 -7.28 25.56 18.78
N TRP A 202 -6.73 25.24 17.62
CA TRP A 202 -7.38 24.40 16.61
C TRP A 202 -7.07 22.90 16.76
N GLU A 203 -6.33 22.49 17.81
CA GLU A 203 -5.94 21.08 18.04
C GLU A 203 -7.12 20.12 18.29
N ILE A 204 -8.29 20.67 18.65
CA ILE A 204 -9.52 19.89 18.89
C ILE A 204 -10.46 19.85 17.68
N ASP A 205 -10.17 20.62 16.62
CA ASP A 205 -11.00 20.67 15.41
C ASP A 205 -10.83 19.38 14.60
N VAL A 206 -11.96 18.74 14.28
CA VAL A 206 -11.97 17.43 13.61
C VAL A 206 -11.35 17.48 12.20
N PHE A 207 -11.54 18.57 11.47
CA PHE A 207 -10.99 18.73 10.12
C PHE A 207 -9.48 18.99 10.14
N VAL A 208 -9.02 19.80 11.09
CA VAL A 208 -7.58 20.03 11.31
C VAL A 208 -6.92 18.74 11.82
N GLY A 209 -7.55 18.03 12.74
CA GLY A 209 -7.11 16.74 13.26
C GLY A 209 -6.95 15.68 12.16
N ALA A 210 -7.94 15.53 11.28
CA ALA A 210 -7.85 14.61 10.15
C ALA A 210 -6.69 14.95 9.20
N ALA A 211 -6.44 16.24 8.95
CA ALA A 211 -5.32 16.68 8.12
C ALA A 211 -3.95 16.46 8.78
N LEU A 212 -3.86 16.63 10.11
CA LEU A 212 -2.66 16.31 10.88
C LEU A 212 -2.36 14.81 10.86
N ILE A 213 -3.39 13.96 11.03
CA ILE A 213 -3.27 12.51 10.94
C ILE A 213 -2.76 12.10 9.55
N ASP A 214 -3.35 12.60 8.45
CA ASP A 214 -2.88 12.31 7.09
C ASP A 214 -1.43 12.74 6.88
N MET A 215 -1.05 13.93 7.35
CA MET A 215 0.31 14.45 7.24
C MET A 215 1.32 13.57 7.98
N TYR A 216 1.04 13.24 9.25
CA TYR A 216 1.91 12.36 10.03
C TYR A 216 1.99 10.94 9.44
N ALA A 217 0.87 10.39 9.00
CA ALA A 217 0.79 9.07 8.39
C ALA A 217 1.67 8.97 7.12
N LYS A 218 1.59 9.95 6.22
CA LYS A 218 2.42 9.98 4.99
C LYS A 218 3.88 10.34 5.22
N CYS A 219 4.22 10.82 6.42
CA CYS A 219 5.59 11.00 6.87
C CYS A 219 6.11 9.81 7.70
N GLY A 220 5.37 8.68 7.77
CA GLY A 220 5.76 7.49 8.55
C GLY A 220 5.67 7.65 10.07
N CYS A 221 5.08 8.75 10.57
CA CYS A 221 5.04 9.10 11.99
C CYS A 221 3.70 8.71 12.65
N VAL A 222 3.31 7.44 12.56
CA VAL A 222 1.98 6.96 13.00
C VAL A 222 1.71 7.20 14.48
N ALA A 223 2.72 7.11 15.34
CA ALA A 223 2.58 7.37 16.78
C ALA A 223 2.15 8.83 17.06
N ASP A 224 2.66 9.80 16.30
CA ASP A 224 2.23 11.20 16.41
C ASP A 224 0.81 11.38 15.87
N ALA A 225 0.44 10.67 14.81
CA ALA A 225 -0.94 10.64 14.31
C ALA A 225 -1.92 10.11 15.38
N ARG A 226 -1.54 9.06 16.10
CA ARG A 226 -2.35 8.50 17.21
C ARG A 226 -2.52 9.51 18.34
N GLN A 227 -1.48 10.25 18.70
CA GLN A 227 -1.58 11.30 19.73
C GLN A 227 -2.56 12.41 19.35
N VAL A 228 -2.58 12.84 18.07
CA VAL A 228 -3.56 13.80 17.57
C VAL A 228 -4.97 13.22 17.68
N PHE A 229 -5.15 11.97 17.26
CA PHE A 229 -6.44 11.28 17.34
C PHE A 229 -6.96 11.18 18.79
N ASP A 230 -6.11 10.82 19.73
CA ASP A 230 -6.48 10.64 21.14
C ASP A 230 -6.85 11.97 21.83
N LYS A 231 -6.30 13.09 21.36
CA LYS A 231 -6.60 14.43 21.90
C LYS A 231 -8.02 14.91 21.58
N ILE A 232 -8.60 14.48 20.46
CA ILE A 232 -9.94 14.92 20.01
C ILE A 232 -11.01 14.02 20.62
N VAL A 233 -11.74 14.49 21.63
CA VAL A 233 -12.72 13.68 22.38
C VAL A 233 -13.94 13.29 21.52
N PHE A 234 -14.50 14.24 20.77
CA PHE A 234 -15.68 14.02 19.94
C PHE A 234 -15.26 13.73 18.50
N ARG A 235 -15.25 12.45 18.16
CA ARG A 235 -14.75 11.95 16.88
C ARG A 235 -15.90 11.56 15.97
N ASP A 236 -15.95 12.13 14.77
CA ASP A 236 -16.86 11.68 13.74
C ASP A 236 -16.26 10.52 12.93
N ALA A 237 -17.07 9.91 12.06
CA ALA A 237 -16.61 8.81 11.22
C ALA A 237 -15.42 9.18 10.30
N VAL A 238 -15.24 10.47 9.97
CA VAL A 238 -14.14 10.94 9.12
C VAL A 238 -12.81 10.84 9.87
N LEU A 239 -12.78 11.27 11.14
CA LEU A 239 -11.57 11.17 11.96
C LEU A 239 -11.19 9.72 12.25
N TRP A 240 -12.17 8.87 12.57
CA TRP A 240 -11.96 7.42 12.72
C TRP A 240 -11.36 6.81 11.46
N ASN A 241 -11.94 7.09 10.29
CA ASN A 241 -11.43 6.60 9.01
C ASN A 241 -10.04 7.12 8.69
N SER A 242 -9.72 8.36 9.09
CA SER A 242 -8.38 8.94 8.88
C SER A 242 -7.32 8.16 9.67
N MET A 243 -7.60 7.81 10.91
CA MET A 243 -6.67 7.03 11.74
C MET A 243 -6.61 5.55 11.31
N LEU A 244 -7.73 4.95 10.91
CA LEU A 244 -7.75 3.59 10.32
C LEU A 244 -6.90 3.53 9.04
N ALA A 245 -7.04 4.52 8.16
CA ALA A 245 -6.22 4.63 6.96
C ALA A 245 -4.73 4.84 7.30
N ALA A 246 -4.43 5.64 8.33
CA ALA A 246 -3.06 5.86 8.79
C ALA A 246 -2.38 4.55 9.24
N TYR A 247 -3.09 3.72 10.02
CA TYR A 247 -2.59 2.41 10.42
C TYR A 247 -2.41 1.46 9.23
N SER A 248 -3.40 1.36 8.34
CA SER A 248 -3.35 0.50 7.17
C SER A 248 -2.19 0.86 6.22
N GLN A 249 -1.98 2.16 5.95
CA GLN A 249 -0.91 2.63 5.05
C GLN A 249 0.50 2.43 5.60
N ASN A 250 0.65 2.25 6.91
CA ASN A 250 1.95 2.13 7.57
C ASN A 250 2.20 0.71 8.11
N GLY A 251 1.46 -0.30 7.63
CA GLY A 251 1.72 -1.70 7.99
C GLY A 251 1.36 -2.06 9.43
N HIS A 252 0.34 -1.40 10.00
CA HIS A 252 -0.18 -1.67 11.35
C HIS A 252 -1.61 -2.27 11.33
N PRO A 253 -1.81 -3.46 10.72
CA PRO A 253 -3.15 -4.05 10.58
C PRO A 253 -3.80 -4.42 11.92
N GLU A 254 -3.04 -4.87 12.90
CA GLU A 254 -3.57 -5.21 14.23
C GLU A 254 -4.15 -3.98 14.96
N ASP A 255 -3.42 -2.86 14.93
CA ASP A 255 -3.88 -1.60 15.49
C ASP A 255 -5.14 -1.08 14.76
N SER A 256 -5.21 -1.28 13.44
CA SER A 256 -6.39 -0.96 12.65
C SER A 256 -7.62 -1.78 13.07
N LEU A 257 -7.45 -3.07 13.38
CA LEU A 257 -8.55 -3.92 13.85
C LEU A 257 -8.99 -3.55 15.27
N ALA A 258 -8.03 -3.29 16.16
CA ALA A 258 -8.31 -2.83 17.52
C ALA A 258 -9.05 -1.49 17.53
N LEU A 259 -8.64 -0.54 16.69
CA LEU A 259 -9.30 0.76 16.55
C LEU A 259 -10.73 0.63 16.00
N CYS A 260 -10.99 -0.33 15.12
CA CYS A 260 -12.37 -0.61 14.65
C CYS A 260 -13.27 -1.09 15.79
N SER A 261 -12.74 -1.92 16.68
CA SER A 261 -13.47 -2.36 17.87
C SER A 261 -13.75 -1.19 18.83
N GLU A 262 -12.80 -0.28 19.00
CA GLU A 262 -12.99 0.97 19.76
C GLU A 262 -14.09 1.85 19.13
N MET A 263 -14.08 2.02 17.80
CA MET A 263 -15.10 2.75 17.05
C MET A 263 -16.50 2.12 17.24
N ALA A 264 -16.59 0.80 17.19
CA ALA A 264 -17.85 0.08 17.39
C ALA A 264 -18.37 0.22 18.83
N ALA A 265 -17.48 0.16 19.84
CA ALA A 265 -17.82 0.31 21.25
C ALA A 265 -18.34 1.71 21.60
N THR A 266 -17.88 2.74 20.88
CA THR A 266 -18.38 4.12 21.01
C THR A 266 -19.70 4.37 20.26
N GLY A 267 -20.23 3.37 19.56
CA GLY A 267 -21.51 3.45 18.85
C GLY A 267 -21.44 4.21 17.51
N VAL A 268 -20.24 4.52 17.02
CA VAL A 268 -20.07 5.19 15.72
C VAL A 268 -20.30 4.18 14.60
N ARG A 269 -21.26 4.46 13.71
CA ARG A 269 -21.61 3.55 12.61
C ARG A 269 -20.46 3.45 11.59
N PRO A 270 -20.05 2.23 11.19
CA PRO A 270 -19.08 2.05 10.12
C PRO A 270 -19.58 2.61 8.78
N THR A 271 -18.67 3.18 8.01
CA THR A 271 -18.89 3.58 6.63
C THR A 271 -18.35 2.53 5.65
N GLU A 272 -18.63 2.68 4.35
CA GLU A 272 -18.02 1.85 3.31
C GLU A 272 -16.49 1.86 3.40
N ALA A 273 -15.89 3.04 3.59
CA ALA A 273 -14.44 3.20 3.73
C ALA A 273 -13.91 2.50 4.98
N THR A 274 -14.62 2.62 6.11
CA THR A 274 -14.29 1.90 7.35
C THR A 274 -14.16 0.41 7.09
N LEU A 275 -15.19 -0.20 6.49
CA LEU A 275 -15.25 -1.64 6.24
C LEU A 275 -14.18 -2.09 5.26
N VAL A 276 -13.98 -1.39 4.14
CA VAL A 276 -12.94 -1.75 3.17
C VAL A 276 -11.55 -1.75 3.82
N THR A 277 -11.23 -0.72 4.62
CA THR A 277 -9.94 -0.64 5.32
C THR A 277 -9.74 -1.78 6.30
N VAL A 278 -10.71 -2.03 7.20
CA VAL A 278 -10.54 -3.05 8.25
C VAL A 278 -10.60 -4.48 7.73
N ILE A 279 -11.37 -4.73 6.66
CA ILE A 279 -11.36 -6.02 5.96
C ILE A 279 -9.99 -6.26 5.33
N SER A 280 -9.39 -5.23 4.71
CA SER A 280 -8.05 -5.32 4.12
C SER A 280 -7.00 -5.56 5.21
N SER A 281 -7.05 -4.83 6.33
CA SER A 281 -6.18 -5.07 7.49
C SER A 281 -6.28 -6.52 8.00
N SER A 282 -7.50 -7.08 8.06
CA SER A 282 -7.71 -8.50 8.40
C SER A 282 -7.12 -9.45 7.36
N ALA A 283 -7.16 -9.09 6.08
CA ALA A 283 -6.63 -9.87 4.97
C ALA A 283 -5.09 -9.93 5.03
N ASP A 284 -4.43 -8.81 5.36
CA ASP A 284 -2.98 -8.69 5.39
C ASP A 284 -2.33 -9.61 6.44
N ILE A 285 -3.00 -9.81 7.58
CA ILE A 285 -2.57 -10.77 8.61
C ILE A 285 -3.25 -12.14 8.51
N ALA A 286 -4.09 -12.37 7.49
CA ALA A 286 -4.91 -13.57 7.32
C ALA A 286 -5.73 -13.96 8.56
N ALA A 287 -6.23 -12.96 9.32
CA ALA A 287 -6.97 -13.18 10.55
C ALA A 287 -8.44 -13.52 10.29
N LEU A 288 -8.70 -14.78 9.91
CA LEU A 288 -10.04 -15.27 9.60
C LEU A 288 -11.12 -14.97 10.66
N PRO A 289 -10.87 -15.08 11.98
CA PRO A 289 -11.89 -14.76 12.99
C PRO A 289 -12.38 -13.32 12.87
N HIS A 290 -11.45 -12.35 12.85
CA HIS A 290 -11.76 -10.93 12.68
C HIS A 290 -12.46 -10.69 11.34
N GLY A 291 -11.99 -11.32 10.26
CA GLY A 291 -12.61 -11.24 8.94
C GLY A 291 -14.08 -11.69 8.92
N ARG A 292 -14.42 -12.77 9.64
CA ARG A 292 -15.80 -13.26 9.78
C ARG A 292 -16.66 -12.32 10.63
N GLU A 293 -16.12 -11.81 11.74
CA GLU A 293 -16.81 -10.85 12.59
C GLU A 293 -17.15 -9.56 11.82
N ILE A 294 -16.18 -9.05 11.06
CA ILE A 294 -16.33 -7.86 10.22
C ILE A 294 -17.30 -8.13 9.05
N HIS A 295 -17.26 -9.31 8.43
CA HIS A 295 -18.26 -9.69 7.42
C HIS A 295 -19.68 -9.68 8.03
N GLY A 296 -19.87 -10.25 9.23
CA GLY A 296 -21.14 -10.20 9.95
C GLY A 296 -21.54 -8.76 10.35
N LEU A 297 -20.59 -7.91 10.73
CA LEU A 297 -20.81 -6.49 10.98
C LEU A 297 -21.29 -5.76 9.71
N SER A 298 -20.63 -5.99 8.57
CA SER A 298 -20.99 -5.38 7.29
C SER A 298 -22.42 -5.73 6.86
N TRP A 299 -22.81 -7.00 7.05
CA TRP A 299 -24.16 -7.46 6.76
C TRP A 299 -25.18 -6.76 7.66
N ARG A 300 -24.93 -6.71 8.98
CA ARG A 300 -25.83 -6.06 9.95
C ARG A 300 -26.05 -4.58 9.68
N HIS A 301 -25.06 -3.89 9.11
CA HIS A 301 -25.17 -2.47 8.77
C HIS A 301 -25.68 -2.19 7.35
N GLY A 302 -26.09 -3.22 6.59
CA GLY A 302 -26.74 -3.07 5.28
C GLY A 302 -25.79 -3.08 4.08
N PHE A 303 -24.55 -3.57 4.22
CA PHE A 303 -23.55 -3.59 3.14
C PHE A 303 -23.55 -4.88 2.30
N GLN A 304 -24.52 -5.77 2.48
CA GLN A 304 -24.56 -7.07 1.79
C GLN A 304 -24.64 -6.98 0.25
N SER A 305 -25.11 -5.85 -0.28
CA SER A 305 -25.21 -5.58 -1.72
C SER A 305 -24.10 -4.66 -2.24
N ASN A 306 -23.17 -4.23 -1.39
CA ASN A 306 -22.09 -3.32 -1.73
C ASN A 306 -20.90 -4.09 -2.34
N ASP A 307 -20.66 -3.89 -3.62
CA ASP A 307 -19.63 -4.65 -4.35
C ASP A 307 -18.19 -4.26 -3.97
N LYS A 308 -17.93 -3.06 -3.43
CA LYS A 308 -16.60 -2.70 -2.90
C LYS A 308 -16.29 -3.46 -1.62
N VAL A 309 -17.26 -3.53 -0.69
CA VAL A 309 -17.12 -4.32 0.54
C VAL A 309 -16.97 -5.81 0.20
N LYS A 310 -17.79 -6.33 -0.72
CA LYS A 310 -17.63 -7.72 -1.19
C LYS A 310 -16.26 -7.97 -1.83
N THR A 311 -15.75 -7.04 -2.63
CA THR A 311 -14.41 -7.17 -3.24
C THR A 311 -13.32 -7.28 -2.17
N ALA A 312 -13.38 -6.45 -1.12
CA ALA A 312 -12.48 -6.58 0.02
C ALA A 312 -12.65 -7.94 0.74
N LEU A 313 -13.88 -8.44 0.86
CA LEU A 313 -14.13 -9.77 1.42
C LEU A 313 -13.60 -10.91 0.55
N VAL A 314 -13.61 -10.78 -0.78
CA VAL A 314 -13.00 -11.75 -1.71
C VAL A 314 -11.50 -11.85 -1.39
N ASP A 315 -10.78 -10.72 -1.33
CA ASP A 315 -9.36 -10.69 -0.97
C ASP A 315 -9.11 -11.29 0.42
N MET A 316 -9.89 -10.88 1.42
CA MET A 316 -9.75 -11.37 2.80
C MET A 316 -9.96 -12.87 2.90
N TYR A 317 -11.02 -13.43 2.31
CA TYR A 317 -11.25 -14.87 2.36
C TYR A 317 -10.22 -15.66 1.56
N ALA A 318 -9.72 -15.13 0.43
CA ALA A 318 -8.64 -15.76 -0.31
C ALA A 318 -7.35 -15.80 0.53
N LYS A 319 -6.89 -14.64 1.02
CA LYS A 319 -5.70 -14.52 1.88
C LYS A 319 -5.82 -15.21 3.24
N SER A 320 -7.03 -15.61 3.65
CA SER A 320 -7.31 -16.35 4.89
C SER A 320 -7.58 -17.85 4.66
N GLY A 321 -7.27 -18.38 3.47
CA GLY A 321 -7.29 -19.82 3.20
C GLY A 321 -8.66 -20.36 2.74
N HIS A 322 -9.65 -19.50 2.55
CA HIS A 322 -11.02 -19.85 2.18
C HIS A 322 -11.35 -19.43 0.73
N VAL A 323 -10.50 -19.80 -0.22
CA VAL A 323 -10.61 -19.46 -1.65
C VAL A 323 -11.97 -19.83 -2.28
N LYS A 324 -12.62 -20.92 -1.84
CA LYS A 324 -13.97 -21.31 -2.31
C LYS A 324 -15.04 -20.29 -1.91
N VAL A 325 -14.94 -19.72 -0.70
CA VAL A 325 -15.84 -18.65 -0.22
C VAL A 325 -15.57 -17.36 -1.00
N ALA A 326 -14.30 -17.02 -1.19
CA ALA A 326 -13.89 -15.89 -2.03
C ALA A 326 -14.48 -16.00 -3.44
N ARG A 327 -14.37 -17.18 -4.07
CA ARG A 327 -14.96 -17.47 -5.39
C ARG A 327 -16.48 -17.29 -5.42
N SER A 328 -17.18 -17.78 -4.40
CA SER A 328 -18.63 -17.61 -4.27
C SER A 328 -19.03 -16.13 -4.16
N LEU A 329 -18.29 -15.33 -3.38
CA LEU A 329 -18.53 -13.89 -3.25
C LEU A 329 -18.24 -13.15 -4.56
N PHE A 330 -17.15 -13.50 -5.23
CA PHE A 330 -16.76 -12.95 -6.53
C PHE A 330 -17.85 -13.15 -7.59
N GLU A 331 -18.44 -14.36 -7.66
CA GLU A 331 -19.52 -14.61 -8.62
C GLU A 331 -20.82 -13.88 -8.29
N ARG A 332 -21.01 -13.47 -7.04
CA ARG A 332 -22.17 -12.68 -6.56
C ARG A 332 -21.96 -11.16 -6.67
N LEU A 333 -20.88 -10.69 -7.27
CA LEU A 333 -20.68 -9.28 -7.61
C LEU A 333 -21.63 -8.90 -8.76
N LYS A 334 -22.30 -7.75 -8.66
CA LYS A 334 -23.14 -7.25 -9.75
C LYS A 334 -22.27 -6.62 -10.84
N GLU A 335 -21.26 -5.88 -10.41
CA GLU A 335 -20.22 -5.30 -11.28
C GLU A 335 -18.87 -5.85 -10.84
N LYS A 336 -18.24 -6.65 -11.71
CA LYS A 336 -16.87 -7.13 -11.50
C LYS A 336 -15.89 -6.06 -11.99
N ARG A 337 -15.12 -5.48 -11.08
CA ARG A 337 -14.09 -4.47 -11.37
C ARG A 337 -12.72 -5.13 -11.49
N VAL A 338 -11.76 -4.47 -12.12
CA VAL A 338 -10.36 -4.95 -12.24
C VAL A 338 -9.82 -5.41 -10.88
N VAL A 339 -10.04 -4.63 -9.82
CA VAL A 339 -9.65 -4.99 -8.44
C VAL A 339 -10.24 -6.32 -7.94
N SER A 340 -11.48 -6.66 -8.31
CA SER A 340 -12.10 -7.94 -7.91
C SER A 340 -11.56 -9.13 -8.70
N TRP A 341 -11.21 -8.92 -9.98
CA TRP A 341 -10.53 -9.94 -10.78
C TRP A 341 -9.15 -10.21 -10.21
N ASN A 342 -8.38 -9.15 -9.96
CA ASN A 342 -7.04 -9.24 -9.38
C ASN A 342 -7.04 -9.97 -8.04
N ALA A 343 -7.96 -9.63 -7.12
CA ALA A 343 -8.10 -10.32 -5.83
C ALA A 343 -8.32 -11.83 -6.00
N MET A 344 -9.10 -12.25 -7.00
CA MET A 344 -9.40 -13.66 -7.22
C MET A 344 -8.28 -14.40 -7.97
N ILE A 345 -7.67 -13.78 -8.98
CA ILE A 345 -6.53 -14.34 -9.74
C ILE A 345 -5.34 -14.57 -8.80
N THR A 346 -4.95 -13.54 -8.04
CA THR A 346 -3.89 -13.65 -7.02
C THR A 346 -4.28 -14.64 -5.93
N GLY A 347 -5.56 -14.67 -5.52
CA GLY A 347 -6.07 -15.66 -4.58
C GLY A 347 -5.91 -17.10 -5.05
N TYR A 348 -6.10 -17.39 -6.33
CA TYR A 348 -5.84 -18.73 -6.88
C TYR A 348 -4.34 -19.03 -6.98
N ALA A 349 -3.53 -18.04 -7.42
CA ALA A 349 -2.07 -18.16 -7.47
C ALA A 349 -1.48 -18.56 -6.10
N MET A 350 -1.88 -17.84 -5.04
CA MET A 350 -1.47 -18.10 -3.65
C MET A 350 -1.87 -19.48 -3.15
N HIS A 351 -2.82 -20.15 -3.79
CA HIS A 351 -3.29 -21.48 -3.41
C HIS A 351 -2.66 -22.62 -4.23
N GLY A 352 -1.86 -22.31 -5.25
CA GLY A 352 -1.33 -23.29 -6.20
C GLY A 352 -2.34 -23.71 -7.27
N HIS A 353 -3.43 -22.96 -7.46
CA HIS A 353 -4.47 -23.22 -8.46
C HIS A 353 -4.16 -22.46 -9.75
N ALA A 354 -3.01 -22.77 -10.37
CA ALA A 354 -2.47 -22.00 -11.48
C ALA A 354 -3.41 -21.99 -12.71
N ILE A 355 -4.00 -23.15 -13.03
CA ILE A 355 -4.91 -23.29 -14.16
C ILE A 355 -6.17 -22.44 -13.95
N GLU A 356 -6.80 -22.51 -12.77
CA GLU A 356 -7.98 -21.70 -12.48
C GLU A 356 -7.68 -20.19 -12.48
N ALA A 357 -6.47 -19.78 -12.09
CA ALA A 357 -6.04 -18.39 -12.17
C ALA A 357 -5.93 -17.92 -13.63
N LEU A 358 -5.32 -18.71 -14.51
CA LEU A 358 -5.15 -18.40 -15.93
C LEU A 358 -6.47 -18.45 -16.71
N ASP A 359 -7.34 -19.41 -16.42
CA ASP A 359 -8.71 -19.46 -16.96
C ASP A 359 -9.48 -18.19 -16.60
N LEU A 360 -9.31 -17.72 -15.35
CA LEU A 360 -9.97 -16.51 -14.89
C LEU A 360 -9.38 -15.25 -15.52
N PHE A 361 -8.07 -15.22 -15.79
CA PHE A 361 -7.41 -14.17 -16.54
C PHE A 361 -7.91 -14.09 -17.99
N GLU A 362 -8.04 -15.22 -18.68
CA GLU A 362 -8.58 -15.26 -20.04
C GLU A 362 -10.05 -14.82 -20.09
N LYS A 363 -10.85 -15.20 -19.09
CA LYS A 363 -12.21 -14.67 -18.94
C LYS A 363 -12.21 -13.15 -18.69
N MET A 364 -11.31 -12.65 -17.84
CA MET A 364 -11.20 -11.23 -17.54
C MET A 364 -10.95 -10.41 -18.81
N LYS A 365 -10.07 -10.85 -19.72
CA LYS A 365 -9.76 -10.15 -20.98
C LYS A 365 -10.99 -9.85 -21.85
N GLN A 366 -12.06 -10.61 -21.68
CA GLN A 366 -13.32 -10.42 -22.40
C GLN A 366 -14.25 -9.39 -21.73
N GLU A 367 -14.09 -9.15 -20.43
CA GLU A 367 -15.00 -8.33 -19.60
C GLU A 367 -14.35 -7.05 -19.06
N ALA A 368 -13.03 -7.00 -18.92
CA ALA A 368 -12.26 -5.90 -18.36
C ALA A 368 -10.84 -5.84 -18.95
N GLN A 369 -10.19 -4.68 -18.83
CA GLN A 369 -8.80 -4.52 -19.24
C GLN A 369 -7.84 -4.92 -18.11
N PRO A 370 -6.97 -5.93 -18.31
CA PRO A 370 -5.85 -6.22 -17.43
C PRO A 370 -5.00 -4.99 -17.11
N ASP A 371 -4.61 -4.85 -15.84
CA ASP A 371 -3.63 -3.86 -15.40
C ASP A 371 -2.35 -4.55 -14.92
N HIS A 372 -1.38 -3.74 -14.47
CA HIS A 372 -0.11 -4.25 -13.95
C HIS A 372 -0.30 -5.22 -12.76
N ILE A 373 -1.33 -5.04 -11.92
CA ILE A 373 -1.58 -5.96 -10.79
C ILE A 373 -2.14 -7.28 -11.31
N THR A 374 -2.97 -7.25 -12.36
CA THR A 374 -3.48 -8.46 -13.02
C THR A 374 -2.32 -9.35 -13.51
N PHE A 375 -1.33 -8.77 -14.17
CA PHE A 375 -0.17 -9.51 -14.68
C PHE A 375 0.72 -10.05 -13.56
N VAL A 376 0.92 -9.32 -12.46
CA VAL A 376 1.60 -9.88 -11.27
C VAL A 376 0.87 -11.14 -10.77
N GLY A 377 -0.47 -11.10 -10.66
CA GLY A 377 -1.25 -12.26 -10.23
C GLY A 377 -1.15 -13.45 -11.18
N ALA A 378 -1.20 -13.22 -12.50
CA ALA A 378 -1.08 -14.27 -13.51
C ALA A 378 0.34 -14.85 -13.58
N LEU A 379 1.39 -14.02 -13.51
CA LEU A 379 2.78 -14.48 -13.47
C LEU A 379 3.10 -15.23 -12.18
N ALA A 380 2.55 -14.80 -11.04
CA ALA A 380 2.65 -15.54 -9.79
C ALA A 380 2.00 -16.93 -9.93
N ALA A 381 0.84 -17.03 -10.58
CA ALA A 381 0.21 -18.32 -10.87
C ALA A 381 1.12 -19.22 -11.71
N CYS A 382 1.76 -18.68 -12.76
CA CYS A 382 2.75 -19.40 -13.55
C CYS A 382 3.95 -19.84 -12.72
N SER A 383 4.48 -18.96 -11.86
CA SER A 383 5.57 -19.29 -10.93
C SER A 383 5.16 -20.45 -10.03
N HIS A 384 4.05 -20.36 -9.31
CA HIS A 384 3.62 -21.42 -8.40
C HIS A 384 3.23 -22.73 -9.10
N GLY A 385 2.85 -22.69 -10.38
CA GLY A 385 2.49 -23.86 -11.19
C GLY A 385 3.63 -24.42 -12.05
N GLY A 386 4.81 -23.79 -12.07
CA GLY A 386 5.92 -24.19 -12.94
C GLY A 386 5.66 -24.05 -14.45
N LEU A 387 4.80 -23.11 -14.84
CA LEU A 387 4.36 -22.89 -16.23
C LEU A 387 5.27 -21.88 -16.94
N LEU A 388 6.49 -22.30 -17.29
CA LEU A 388 7.54 -21.42 -17.83
C LEU A 388 7.15 -20.76 -19.16
N ASP A 389 6.61 -21.54 -20.10
CA ASP A 389 6.29 -21.07 -21.44
C ASP A 389 5.10 -20.10 -21.42
N GLU A 390 4.08 -20.39 -20.61
CA GLU A 390 2.95 -19.51 -20.35
C GLU A 390 3.41 -18.22 -19.67
N GLY A 391 4.29 -18.31 -18.66
CA GLY A 391 4.83 -17.15 -17.96
C GLY A 391 5.61 -16.20 -18.90
N ARG A 392 6.46 -16.75 -19.77
CA ARG A 392 7.15 -15.97 -20.82
C ARG A 392 6.17 -15.30 -21.77
N THR A 393 5.18 -16.05 -22.24
CA THR A 393 4.15 -15.54 -23.15
C THR A 393 3.37 -14.39 -22.50
N LEU A 394 3.00 -14.51 -21.23
CA LEU A 394 2.29 -13.47 -20.49
C LEU A 394 3.15 -12.22 -20.25
N PHE A 395 4.44 -12.40 -19.94
CA PHE A 395 5.37 -11.28 -19.76
C PHE A 395 5.55 -10.50 -21.05
N ASP A 396 5.71 -11.20 -22.18
CA ASP A 396 5.80 -10.57 -23.51
C ASP A 396 4.48 -9.87 -23.90
N LEU A 397 3.33 -10.51 -23.67
CA LEU A 397 2.00 -9.94 -23.90
C LEU A 397 1.83 -8.62 -23.12
N MET A 398 2.21 -8.60 -21.85
CA MET A 398 2.14 -7.44 -20.98
C MET A 398 2.92 -6.25 -21.54
N VAL A 399 4.16 -6.48 -21.97
CA VAL A 399 5.06 -5.41 -22.45
C VAL A 399 4.66 -4.96 -23.84
N ARG A 400 4.38 -5.89 -24.75
CA ARG A 400 4.19 -5.60 -26.19
C ARG A 400 2.80 -5.12 -26.52
N ASP A 401 1.77 -5.80 -26.01
CA ASP A 401 0.39 -5.56 -26.41
C ASP A 401 -0.34 -4.63 -25.44
N TYR A 402 -0.04 -4.74 -24.13
CA TYR A 402 -0.63 -3.87 -23.10
C TYR A 402 0.20 -2.63 -22.80
N CYS A 403 1.43 -2.52 -23.32
CA CYS A 403 2.36 -1.42 -23.06
C CYS A 403 2.59 -1.15 -21.56
N ILE A 404 2.51 -2.18 -20.73
CA ILE A 404 2.74 -2.07 -19.28
C ILE A 404 4.24 -2.18 -19.02
N THR A 405 4.79 -1.17 -18.35
CA THR A 405 6.20 -1.20 -17.95
C THR A 405 6.38 -2.20 -16.80
N PRO A 406 7.28 -3.20 -16.91
CA PRO A 406 7.52 -4.15 -15.84
C PRO A 406 7.95 -3.47 -14.55
N THR A 407 7.25 -3.78 -13.47
CA THR A 407 7.63 -3.37 -12.10
C THR A 407 8.48 -4.45 -11.44
N VAL A 408 9.08 -4.11 -10.30
CA VAL A 408 9.86 -5.03 -9.46
C VAL A 408 9.13 -6.36 -9.22
N GLN A 409 7.84 -6.31 -8.90
CA GLN A 409 6.99 -7.49 -8.66
C GLN A 409 6.88 -8.42 -9.88
N HIS A 410 6.81 -7.88 -11.10
CA HIS A 410 6.79 -8.70 -12.32
C HIS A 410 8.11 -9.44 -12.50
N TYR A 411 9.23 -8.75 -12.27
CA TYR A 411 10.55 -9.37 -12.32
C TYR A 411 10.72 -10.40 -11.21
N THR A 412 10.24 -10.15 -9.99
CA THR A 412 10.27 -11.15 -8.90
C THR A 412 9.58 -12.45 -9.35
N CYS A 413 8.37 -12.38 -9.90
CA CYS A 413 7.66 -13.57 -10.39
C CYS A 413 8.41 -14.29 -11.51
N MET A 414 9.02 -13.55 -12.45
CA MET A 414 9.78 -14.15 -13.56
C MET A 414 11.10 -14.78 -13.10
N VAL A 415 11.85 -14.13 -12.21
CA VAL A 415 13.09 -14.66 -11.63
C VAL A 415 12.78 -15.92 -10.83
N ASP A 416 11.70 -15.91 -10.05
CA ASP A 416 11.22 -17.06 -9.30
C ASP A 416 10.88 -18.22 -10.24
N LEU A 417 10.08 -17.97 -11.29
CA LEU A 417 9.68 -18.97 -12.28
C LEU A 417 10.89 -19.57 -13.03
N ILE A 418 11.73 -18.73 -13.65
CA ILE A 418 12.90 -19.15 -14.44
C ILE A 418 13.90 -19.90 -13.56
N GLY A 419 14.16 -19.37 -12.36
CA GLY A 419 15.09 -19.96 -11.42
C GLY A 419 14.64 -21.33 -10.92
N HIS A 420 13.36 -21.51 -10.57
CA HIS A 420 12.81 -22.80 -10.17
C HIS A 420 12.85 -23.84 -11.30
N CYS A 421 12.72 -23.42 -12.56
CA CYS A 421 12.93 -24.29 -13.72
C CYS A 421 14.41 -24.64 -14.00
N GLY A 422 15.35 -24.17 -13.17
CA GLY A 422 16.78 -24.49 -13.27
C GLY A 422 17.60 -23.59 -14.19
N GLN A 423 16.98 -22.57 -14.78
CA GLN A 423 17.64 -21.64 -15.71
C GLN A 423 18.28 -20.47 -14.95
N LEU A 424 19.16 -20.78 -13.99
CA LEU A 424 19.72 -19.79 -13.05
C LEU A 424 20.49 -18.66 -13.73
N ASP A 425 21.25 -18.95 -14.79
CA ASP A 425 22.00 -17.94 -15.53
C ASP A 425 21.05 -16.95 -16.22
N GLU A 426 19.94 -17.43 -16.77
CA GLU A 426 18.91 -16.58 -17.36
C GLU A 426 18.22 -15.72 -16.30
N ALA A 427 17.88 -16.32 -15.15
CA ALA A 427 17.30 -15.59 -14.03
C ALA A 427 18.23 -14.47 -13.54
N TYR A 428 19.54 -14.75 -13.41
CA TYR A 428 20.53 -13.75 -13.06
C TYR A 428 20.68 -12.66 -14.13
N ASN A 429 20.72 -13.05 -15.41
CA ASN A 429 20.77 -12.10 -16.52
C ASN A 429 19.56 -11.16 -16.52
N LEU A 430 18.36 -11.67 -16.24
CA LEU A 430 17.15 -10.86 -16.11
C LEU A 430 17.29 -9.81 -14.99
N ILE A 431 17.93 -10.16 -13.87
CA ILE A 431 18.22 -9.23 -12.76
C ILE A 431 19.20 -8.15 -13.19
N THR A 432 20.20 -8.47 -14.00
CA THR A 432 21.17 -7.47 -14.47
C THR A 432 20.60 -6.51 -15.52
N GLN A 433 19.56 -6.94 -16.25
CA GLN A 433 18.97 -6.19 -17.36
C GLN A 433 17.76 -5.34 -16.98
N MET A 434 17.22 -5.50 -15.76
CA MET A 434 16.02 -4.77 -15.37
C MET A 434 16.24 -3.26 -15.30
N THR A 435 15.18 -2.51 -15.62
CA THR A 435 15.18 -1.04 -15.62
C THR A 435 14.86 -0.43 -14.25
N VAL A 436 14.56 -1.27 -13.26
CA VAL A 436 14.20 -0.90 -11.89
C VAL A 436 15.25 -1.44 -10.92
N MET A 437 15.41 -0.83 -9.75
CA MET A 437 16.34 -1.37 -8.75
C MET A 437 15.80 -2.70 -8.20
N PRO A 438 16.61 -3.77 -8.17
CA PRO A 438 16.21 -5.02 -7.53
C PRO A 438 15.99 -4.83 -6.03
N ASP A 439 14.90 -5.38 -5.50
CA ASP A 439 14.60 -5.40 -4.08
C ASP A 439 14.94 -6.76 -3.43
N SER A 440 14.64 -6.90 -2.14
CA SER A 440 14.88 -8.14 -1.40
C SER A 440 14.05 -9.30 -1.94
N GLY A 441 12.86 -9.04 -2.49
CA GLY A 441 12.03 -10.07 -3.09
C GLY A 441 12.70 -10.77 -4.27
N ILE A 442 13.32 -10.01 -5.18
CA ILE A 442 14.03 -10.56 -6.35
C ILE A 442 15.23 -11.42 -5.94
N TRP A 443 16.09 -10.91 -5.05
CA TRP A 443 17.26 -11.64 -4.59
C TRP A 443 16.87 -12.87 -3.76
N GLY A 444 15.78 -12.79 -2.98
CA GLY A 444 15.19 -13.91 -2.28
C GLY A 444 14.71 -15.03 -3.22
N ALA A 445 14.06 -14.66 -4.33
CA ALA A 445 13.62 -15.61 -5.36
C ALA A 445 14.81 -16.32 -6.03
N LEU A 446 15.87 -15.58 -6.39
CA LEU A 446 17.10 -16.16 -6.94
C LEU A 446 17.78 -17.09 -5.93
N LEU A 447 17.91 -16.66 -4.67
CA LEU A 447 18.51 -17.45 -3.60
C LEU A 447 17.77 -18.78 -3.41
N ASN A 448 16.44 -18.75 -3.41
CA ASN A 448 15.65 -19.95 -3.25
C ASN A 448 15.90 -20.94 -4.41
N SER A 449 15.93 -20.43 -5.64
CA SER A 449 16.23 -21.21 -6.83
C SER A 449 17.64 -21.82 -6.78
N CYS A 450 18.63 -21.05 -6.32
CA CYS A 450 20.00 -21.53 -6.15
C CYS A 450 20.10 -22.65 -5.11
N LYS A 451 19.31 -22.58 -4.03
CA LYS A 451 19.23 -23.63 -3.02
C LYS A 451 18.66 -24.93 -3.59
N ILE A 452 17.61 -24.84 -4.41
CA ILE A 452 16.97 -26.01 -5.04
C ILE A 452 17.94 -26.70 -6.00
N HIS A 453 18.65 -25.94 -6.83
CA HIS A 453 19.54 -26.47 -7.87
C HIS A 453 21.00 -26.63 -7.44
N GLY A 454 21.33 -26.32 -6.18
CA GLY A 454 22.68 -26.48 -5.62
C GLY A 454 23.74 -25.52 -6.15
N ASN A 455 23.36 -24.35 -6.68
CA ASN A 455 24.31 -23.35 -7.18
C ASN A 455 24.81 -22.44 -6.03
N MET A 456 25.93 -22.82 -5.43
CA MET A 456 26.49 -22.10 -4.27
C MET A 456 26.99 -20.69 -4.62
N GLU A 457 27.56 -20.48 -5.81
CA GLU A 457 28.17 -19.19 -6.18
C GLU A 457 27.11 -18.09 -6.33
N LEU A 458 26.04 -18.36 -7.08
CA LEU A 458 24.93 -17.43 -7.22
C LEU A 458 24.14 -17.27 -5.91
N GLY A 459 24.04 -18.33 -5.10
CA GLY A 459 23.43 -18.28 -3.77
C GLY A 459 24.18 -17.34 -2.80
N GLU A 460 25.51 -17.40 -2.78
CA GLU A 460 26.37 -16.51 -1.99
C GLU A 460 26.17 -15.05 -2.42
N LEU A 461 26.19 -14.77 -3.73
CA LEU A 461 25.94 -13.44 -4.29
C LEU A 461 24.55 -12.89 -3.91
N ALA A 462 23.50 -13.70 -4.03
CA ALA A 462 22.15 -13.29 -3.70
C ALA A 462 22.01 -12.91 -2.22
N LEU A 463 22.67 -13.66 -1.33
CA LEU A 463 22.67 -13.38 0.11
C LEU A 463 23.45 -12.12 0.48
N GLU A 464 24.58 -11.86 -0.17
CA GLU A 464 25.31 -10.60 0.03
C GLU A 464 24.43 -9.40 -0.33
N LYS A 465 23.69 -9.48 -1.45
CA LYS A 465 22.74 -8.45 -1.87
C LYS A 465 21.55 -8.31 -0.91
N LEU A 466 21.04 -9.41 -0.38
CA LEU A 466 19.99 -9.38 0.65
C LEU A 466 20.47 -8.71 1.94
N ILE A 467 21.70 -8.98 2.39
CA ILE A 467 22.28 -8.35 3.58
C ILE A 467 22.54 -6.84 3.36
N GLU A 468 22.90 -6.43 2.14
CA GLU A 468 23.02 -5.01 1.78
C GLU A 468 21.67 -4.28 1.87
N LEU A 469 20.58 -4.93 1.42
CA LEU A 469 19.23 -4.36 1.40
C LEU A 469 18.54 -4.41 2.76
N GLU A 470 18.70 -5.50 3.49
CA GLU A 470 18.03 -5.80 4.76
C GLU A 470 19.07 -6.18 5.83
N PRO A 471 19.87 -5.20 6.31
CA PRO A 471 21.00 -5.47 7.20
C PRO A 471 20.60 -6.02 8.58
N ASP A 472 19.32 -5.90 8.94
CA ASP A 472 18.76 -6.29 10.24
C ASP A 472 18.00 -7.62 10.20
N ASP A 473 17.81 -8.23 9.02
CA ASP A 473 17.15 -9.53 8.92
C ASP A 473 18.10 -10.66 9.33
N ALA A 474 17.79 -11.29 10.47
CA ALA A 474 18.50 -12.44 10.98
C ALA A 474 18.48 -13.65 10.04
N GLY A 475 17.42 -13.81 9.24
CA GLY A 475 17.23 -14.93 8.32
C GLY A 475 18.37 -15.03 7.32
N ASN A 476 18.71 -13.91 6.67
CA ASN A 476 19.76 -13.83 5.66
C ASN A 476 21.13 -14.30 6.20
N TYR A 477 21.54 -13.85 7.38
CA TYR A 477 22.81 -14.27 7.98
C TYR A 477 22.83 -15.76 8.35
N VAL A 478 21.71 -16.29 8.83
CA VAL A 478 21.59 -17.72 9.18
C VAL A 478 21.71 -18.59 7.93
N ILE A 479 21.05 -18.21 6.82
CA ILE A 479 21.12 -18.97 5.57
C ILE A 479 22.55 -18.94 5.02
N LEU A 480 23.21 -17.78 4.99
CA LEU A 480 24.59 -17.67 4.52
C LEU A 480 25.57 -18.45 5.39
N SER A 481 25.38 -18.42 6.71
CA SER A 481 26.16 -19.22 7.65
C SER A 481 25.99 -20.72 7.40
N ASN A 482 24.79 -21.18 7.09
CA ASN A 482 24.54 -22.60 6.80
C ASN A 482 25.19 -23.02 5.47
N MET A 483 25.14 -22.17 4.45
CA MET A 483 25.82 -22.42 3.17
C MET A 483 27.35 -22.53 3.35
N TYR A 484 27.96 -21.63 4.13
CA TYR A 484 29.38 -21.74 4.46
C TYR A 484 29.73 -23.00 5.25
N ALA A 485 28.88 -23.43 6.17
CA ALA A 485 29.09 -24.68 6.91
C ALA A 485 29.07 -25.90 5.98
N GLN A 486 28.08 -25.97 5.06
CA GLN A 486 27.98 -27.04 4.07
C GLN A 486 29.18 -27.08 3.11
N ALA A 487 29.72 -25.92 2.74
CA ALA A 487 30.92 -25.81 1.91
C ALA A 487 32.24 -26.03 2.69
N GLY A 488 32.19 -26.30 4.00
CA GLY A 488 33.38 -26.44 4.87
C GLY A 488 34.14 -25.13 5.12
N LYS A 489 33.57 -23.97 4.78
CA LYS A 489 34.15 -22.62 4.97
C LYS A 489 33.94 -22.12 6.41
N TRP A 490 34.51 -22.80 7.40
CA TRP A 490 34.29 -22.52 8.83
C TRP A 490 34.72 -21.11 9.29
N GLU A 491 35.73 -20.52 8.65
CA GLU A 491 36.12 -19.13 8.94
C GLU A 491 34.99 -18.14 8.60
N GLY A 492 34.27 -18.37 7.49
CA GLY A 492 33.13 -17.55 7.10
C GLY A 492 31.99 -17.64 8.10
N VAL A 493 31.70 -18.86 8.60
CA VAL A 493 30.71 -19.11 9.65
C VAL A 493 31.04 -18.33 10.92
N ALA A 494 32.30 -18.39 11.37
CA ALA A 494 32.76 -17.67 12.56
C ALA A 494 32.63 -16.14 12.39
N ARG A 495 32.99 -15.61 11.22
CA ARG A 495 32.84 -14.17 10.91
C ARG A 495 31.38 -13.73 10.96
N LEU A 496 30.46 -14.48 10.36
CA LEU A 496 29.03 -14.14 10.35
C LEU A 496 28.40 -14.20 11.75
N ARG A 497 28.74 -15.21 12.55
CA ARG A 497 28.26 -15.30 13.94
C ARG A 497 28.70 -14.10 14.77
N ASN A 498 29.97 -13.71 14.65
CA ASN A 498 30.47 -12.51 15.33
C ASN A 498 29.77 -11.23 14.85
N LEU A 499 29.50 -11.11 13.55
CA LEU A 499 28.77 -9.97 12.98
C LEU A 499 27.33 -9.89 13.54
N MET A 500 26.63 -11.01 13.63
CA MET A 500 25.28 -11.07 14.22
C MET A 500 25.28 -10.63 15.68
N ILE A 501 26.28 -11.07 16.48
CA ILE A 501 26.42 -10.69 17.88
C ILE A 501 26.70 -9.18 18.01
N HIS A 502 27.63 -8.64 17.23
CA HIS A 502 27.97 -7.22 17.26
C HIS A 502 26.80 -6.31 16.86
N LYS A 503 25.96 -6.75 15.91
CA LYS A 503 24.75 -6.01 15.49
C LYS A 503 23.54 -6.25 16.40
N GLY A 504 23.62 -7.16 17.37
CA GLY A 504 22.50 -7.49 18.27
C GLY A 504 21.35 -8.22 17.58
N ILE A 505 21.61 -8.85 16.44
CA ILE A 505 20.60 -9.54 15.61
C ILE A 505 20.18 -10.85 16.29
N LYS A 506 18.88 -11.02 16.55
CA LYS A 506 18.32 -12.22 17.19
C LYS A 506 17.62 -13.10 16.17
N LYS A 507 17.83 -14.41 16.26
CA LYS A 507 17.17 -15.41 15.41
C LYS A 507 15.65 -15.39 15.62
N SER A 508 14.90 -15.32 14.53
CA SER A 508 13.44 -15.49 14.53
C SER A 508 13.06 -16.90 14.97
N THR A 509 12.16 -17.01 15.94
CA THR A 509 11.67 -18.31 16.43
C THR A 509 10.60 -18.85 15.46
N ALA A 510 10.77 -20.10 15.02
CA ALA A 510 9.77 -20.78 14.21
C ALA A 510 8.51 -21.04 15.04
N CYS A 511 7.36 -20.61 14.53
CA CYS A 511 6.07 -20.73 15.19
C CYS A 511 5.01 -21.16 14.17
N SER A 512 4.17 -22.11 14.57
CA SER A 512 2.98 -22.50 13.84
C SER A 512 1.75 -22.38 14.72
N TRP A 513 0.63 -21.98 14.14
CA TRP A 513 -0.62 -21.88 14.88
C TRP A 513 -1.80 -22.46 14.11
N ILE A 514 -2.80 -22.89 14.88
CA ILE A 514 -4.06 -23.47 14.40
C ILE A 514 -5.21 -22.86 15.19
N GLU A 515 -6.32 -22.62 14.49
CA GLU A 515 -7.56 -22.17 15.10
C GLU A 515 -8.47 -23.36 15.38
N VAL A 516 -8.85 -23.55 16.65
CA VAL A 516 -9.84 -24.56 17.06
C VAL A 516 -10.84 -23.91 17.99
N LYS A 517 -12.14 -24.04 17.69
CA LYS A 517 -13.25 -23.47 18.48
C LYS A 517 -13.09 -21.95 18.74
N ASN A 518 -12.74 -21.18 17.69
CA ASN A 518 -12.48 -19.73 17.73
C ASN A 518 -11.34 -19.30 18.68
N LYS A 519 -10.44 -20.23 19.04
CA LYS A 519 -9.23 -19.91 19.80
C LYS A 519 -8.00 -20.24 18.95
N VAL A 520 -7.06 -19.32 18.91
CA VAL A 520 -5.75 -19.54 18.27
C VAL A 520 -4.83 -20.24 19.26
N HIS A 521 -4.25 -21.35 18.84
CA HIS A 521 -3.24 -22.11 19.59
C HIS A 521 -1.93 -22.04 18.82
N ALA A 522 -0.89 -21.47 19.43
CA ALA A 522 0.44 -21.34 18.85
C ALA A 522 1.39 -22.37 19.47
N PHE A 523 2.31 -22.87 18.65
CA PHE A 523 3.27 -23.90 18.99
C PHE A 523 4.66 -23.50 18.49
N LEU A 524 5.64 -23.63 19.36
CA LEU A 524 7.06 -23.55 19.00
C LEU A 524 7.62 -24.95 18.74
N SER A 525 8.78 -25.05 18.09
CA SER A 525 9.45 -26.34 17.95
C SER A 525 9.81 -26.91 19.33
N GLY A 526 9.40 -28.16 19.60
CA GLY A 526 9.61 -28.79 20.90
C GLY A 526 8.77 -28.21 22.06
N ASP A 527 7.70 -27.48 21.77
CA ASP A 527 6.87 -26.82 22.78
C ASP A 527 6.07 -27.80 23.65
N THR A 528 6.28 -27.72 24.96
CA THR A 528 5.55 -28.49 25.99
C THR A 528 4.67 -27.61 26.89
N SER A 529 4.56 -26.31 26.60
CA SER A 529 3.80 -25.35 27.41
C SER A 529 2.28 -25.53 27.32
N HIS A 530 1.80 -26.20 26.27
CA HIS A 530 0.37 -26.39 26.06
C HIS A 530 -0.24 -27.33 27.11
N PRO A 531 -1.43 -27.04 27.68
CA PRO A 531 -2.06 -27.89 28.72
C PRO A 531 -2.28 -29.35 28.31
N ASN A 532 -2.44 -29.60 27.01
CA ASN A 532 -2.63 -30.95 26.45
C ASN A 532 -1.34 -31.52 25.83
N SER A 533 -0.15 -31.05 26.22
CA SER A 533 1.13 -31.45 25.64
C SER A 533 1.27 -32.98 25.54
N ASP A 534 1.02 -33.71 26.62
CA ASP A 534 1.17 -35.18 26.64
C ASP A 534 0.31 -35.89 25.58
N ALA A 535 -0.93 -35.43 25.39
CA ALA A 535 -1.83 -35.98 24.38
C ALA A 535 -1.39 -35.63 22.95
N ILE A 536 -0.85 -34.42 22.74
CA ILE A 536 -0.32 -33.97 21.45
C ILE A 536 0.88 -34.84 21.05
N TYR A 537 1.83 -35.04 21.96
CA TYR A 537 3.01 -35.87 21.71
C TYR A 537 2.65 -37.35 21.54
N ALA A 538 1.66 -37.87 22.26
CA ALA A 538 1.16 -39.22 22.06
C ALA A 538 0.57 -39.40 20.64
N GLU A 539 -0.22 -38.43 20.17
CA GLU A 539 -0.77 -38.47 18.81
C GLU A 539 0.32 -38.32 17.74
N LEU A 540 1.28 -37.42 17.96
CA LEU A 540 2.44 -37.25 17.08
C LEU A 540 3.20 -38.57 16.92
N LYS A 541 3.50 -39.25 18.03
CA LYS A 541 4.17 -40.56 18.02
C LYS A 541 3.35 -41.64 17.29
N ARG A 542 2.02 -41.63 17.46
CA ARG A 542 1.11 -42.55 16.75
C ARG A 542 1.19 -42.34 15.24
N VAL A 543 1.09 -41.08 14.80
CA VAL A 543 1.14 -40.70 13.39
C VAL A 543 2.51 -40.98 12.79
N GLU A 544 3.60 -40.74 13.53
CA GLU A 544 4.97 -41.08 13.11
C GLU A 544 5.17 -42.58 12.91
N GLY A 545 4.61 -43.42 13.78
CA GLY A 545 4.63 -44.87 13.59
C GLY A 545 4.00 -45.27 12.25
N LEU A 546 2.81 -44.73 11.96
CA LEU A 546 2.09 -45.00 10.70
C LEU A 546 2.82 -44.45 9.48
N MET A 547 3.47 -43.29 9.59
CA MET A 547 4.31 -42.75 8.51
C MET A 547 5.49 -43.67 8.21
N ARG A 548 6.18 -44.19 9.23
CA ARG A 548 7.29 -45.13 9.06
C ARG A 548 6.84 -46.44 8.42
N GLU A 549 5.68 -46.96 8.80
CA GLU A 549 5.06 -48.13 8.15
C GLU A 549 4.75 -47.87 6.67
N ALA A 550 4.41 -46.62 6.32
CA ALA A 550 4.21 -46.17 4.95
C ALA A 550 5.52 -45.83 4.19
N GLY A 551 6.70 -46.07 4.79
CA GLY A 551 8.01 -45.87 4.15
C GLY A 551 8.64 -44.49 4.35
N TYR A 552 8.15 -43.68 5.29
CA TYR A 552 8.74 -42.37 5.60
C TYR A 552 10.11 -42.49 6.28
N VAL A 553 11.08 -41.74 5.77
CA VAL A 553 12.41 -41.56 6.36
C VAL A 553 12.62 -40.07 6.62
N PRO A 554 12.86 -39.65 7.88
CA PRO A 554 13.16 -38.26 8.20
C PRO A 554 14.45 -37.78 7.53
N ASP A 555 14.40 -36.60 6.91
CA ASP A 555 15.60 -35.94 6.40
C ASP A 555 16.30 -35.12 7.51
N THR A 556 17.47 -35.58 7.94
CA THR A 556 18.31 -34.93 8.97
C THR A 556 19.36 -33.99 8.40
N GLY A 557 19.47 -33.87 7.07
CA GLY A 557 20.54 -33.13 6.38
C GLY A 557 20.58 -31.61 6.65
N THR A 558 19.54 -31.07 7.28
CA THR A 558 19.43 -29.64 7.64
C THR A 558 19.72 -29.32 9.11
N VAL A 559 19.94 -30.35 9.94
CA VAL A 559 20.30 -30.18 11.37
C VAL A 559 21.82 -30.08 11.52
N PHE A 560 22.29 -29.28 12.48
CA PHE A 560 23.73 -29.07 12.73
C PHE A 560 24.50 -30.40 12.78
N HIS A 561 25.67 -30.44 12.12
CA HIS A 561 26.51 -31.64 12.06
C HIS A 561 26.98 -32.14 13.43
N ASP A 562 26.94 -31.29 14.45
CA ASP A 562 27.45 -31.54 15.81
C ASP A 562 26.43 -32.23 16.75
N VAL A 563 25.28 -32.66 16.22
CA VAL A 563 24.18 -33.30 16.96
C VAL A 563 24.10 -34.78 16.57
N GLU A 564 23.85 -35.68 17.54
CA GLU A 564 23.68 -37.12 17.28
C GLU A 564 22.47 -37.37 16.36
N GLU A 565 22.53 -38.36 15.46
CA GLU A 565 21.48 -38.60 14.44
C GLU A 565 20.08 -38.87 15.03
N ASP A 566 20.01 -39.49 16.22
CA ASP A 566 18.76 -39.71 16.94
C ASP A 566 18.15 -38.40 17.47
N GLU A 567 19.00 -37.46 17.90
CA GLU A 567 18.59 -36.12 18.34
C GLU A 567 18.19 -35.26 17.12
N LYS A 568 18.89 -35.37 15.98
CA LYS A 568 18.48 -34.72 14.73
C LYS A 568 17.10 -35.17 14.28
N THR A 569 16.83 -36.48 14.35
CA THR A 569 15.53 -37.05 14.02
C THR A 569 14.43 -36.53 14.95
N SER A 570 14.69 -36.46 16.25
CA SER A 570 13.76 -35.91 17.25
C SER A 570 13.46 -34.42 17.05
N MET A 571 14.47 -33.63 16.66
CA MET A 571 14.30 -32.20 16.36
C MET A 571 13.40 -31.96 15.15
N VAL A 572 13.58 -32.73 14.07
CA VAL A 572 12.75 -32.63 12.86
C VAL A 572 11.32 -33.11 13.13
N CYS A 573 11.17 -34.17 13.92
CA CYS A 573 9.86 -34.70 14.32
C CYS A 573 9.05 -33.75 15.22
N SER A 574 9.71 -32.88 15.98
CA SER A 574 9.07 -31.93 16.90
C SER A 574 8.87 -30.53 16.33
N HIS A 575 8.93 -30.38 15.00
CA HIS A 575 8.64 -29.12 14.32
C HIS A 575 7.23 -28.61 14.65
N SER A 576 7.12 -27.28 14.74
CA SER A 576 5.90 -26.58 15.16
C SER A 576 4.65 -26.97 14.36
N GLU A 577 4.80 -27.23 13.05
CA GLU A 577 3.70 -27.63 12.17
C GLU A 577 3.10 -28.97 12.59
N ARG A 578 3.95 -29.92 12.97
CA ARG A 578 3.53 -31.28 13.35
C ARG A 578 2.80 -31.26 14.69
N LEU A 579 3.27 -30.44 15.63
CA LEU A 579 2.56 -30.20 16.89
C LEU A 579 1.18 -29.57 16.66
N ALA A 580 1.10 -28.56 15.78
CA ALA A 580 -0.17 -27.93 15.43
C ALA A 580 -1.14 -28.92 14.75
N ILE A 581 -0.65 -29.78 13.85
CA ILE A 581 -1.45 -30.82 13.19
C ILE A 581 -1.91 -31.86 14.21
N ALA A 582 -1.01 -32.39 15.05
CA ALA A 582 -1.37 -33.36 16.08
C ALA A 582 -2.44 -32.81 17.04
N PHE A 583 -2.29 -31.55 17.47
CA PHE A 583 -3.32 -30.86 18.24
C PHE A 583 -4.66 -30.74 17.47
N GLY A 584 -4.61 -30.41 16.18
CA GLY A 584 -5.79 -30.36 15.31
C GLY A 584 -6.50 -31.71 15.20
N LEU A 585 -5.74 -32.80 15.06
CA LEU A 585 -6.27 -34.17 14.95
C LEU A 585 -7.01 -34.60 16.22
N ILE A 586 -6.45 -34.34 17.41
CA ILE A 586 -7.09 -34.71 18.68
C ILE A 586 -8.26 -33.79 19.05
N SER A 587 -8.25 -32.54 18.56
CA SER A 587 -9.20 -31.52 19.00
C SER A 587 -10.41 -31.34 18.07
N THR A 588 -10.43 -32.02 16.92
CA THR A 588 -11.48 -31.90 15.91
C THR A 588 -12.03 -33.25 15.43
N PRO A 589 -13.33 -33.35 15.07
CA PRO A 589 -13.91 -34.59 14.55
C PRO A 589 -13.20 -35.12 13.30
N GLN A 590 -13.23 -36.44 13.08
CA GLN A 590 -12.67 -37.09 11.89
C GLN A 590 -13.21 -36.46 10.58
N GLY A 591 -12.35 -36.30 9.58
CA GLY A 591 -12.67 -35.65 8.32
C GLY A 591 -12.72 -34.11 8.36
N THR A 592 -12.56 -33.49 9.54
CA THR A 592 -12.49 -32.02 9.62
C THR A 592 -11.20 -31.53 8.99
N ARG A 593 -11.33 -30.61 8.02
CA ARG A 593 -10.20 -29.89 7.40
C ARG A 593 -9.41 -29.13 8.47
N LEU A 594 -8.09 -29.24 8.41
CA LEU A 594 -7.18 -28.47 9.27
C LEU A 594 -6.58 -27.29 8.52
N LEU A 595 -6.47 -26.13 9.18
CA LEU A 595 -5.79 -24.95 8.66
C LEU A 595 -4.69 -24.52 9.64
N ILE A 596 -3.44 -24.67 9.21
CA ILE A 596 -2.25 -24.31 9.97
C ILE A 596 -1.60 -23.12 9.28
N THR A 597 -1.11 -22.17 10.05
CA THR A 597 -0.28 -21.08 9.54
C THR A 597 1.08 -21.11 10.19
N LYS A 598 2.13 -20.86 9.41
CA LYS A 598 3.52 -20.81 9.83
C LYS A 598 4.10 -19.44 9.47
N ASN A 599 4.90 -18.87 10.39
CA ASN A 599 5.60 -17.60 10.17
C ASN A 599 6.86 -17.70 9.30
N LEU A 600 7.23 -18.91 8.88
CA LEU A 600 8.39 -19.24 8.06
C LEU A 600 7.97 -20.20 6.94
N ARG A 601 8.82 -20.33 5.92
CA ARG A 601 8.65 -21.36 4.88
C ARG A 601 8.68 -22.76 5.52
N ILE A 602 7.80 -23.65 5.06
CA ILE A 602 7.77 -25.05 5.51
C ILE A 602 9.09 -25.73 5.07
N CYS A 603 9.63 -26.66 5.85
CA CYS A 603 10.80 -27.43 5.39
C CYS A 603 10.38 -28.63 4.52
N GLU A 604 11.29 -29.09 3.67
CA GLU A 604 11.03 -30.19 2.73
C GLU A 604 10.53 -31.46 3.43
N ASP A 605 11.18 -31.83 4.52
CA ASP A 605 10.79 -32.96 5.35
C ASP A 605 9.35 -32.82 5.90
N CYS A 606 8.98 -31.65 6.45
CA CYS A 606 7.62 -31.43 6.93
C CYS A 606 6.61 -31.46 5.78
N HIS A 607 6.95 -30.93 4.61
CA HIS A 607 6.08 -31.02 3.44
C HIS A 607 5.78 -32.49 3.05
N VAL A 608 6.82 -33.34 3.02
CA VAL A 608 6.67 -34.78 2.76
C VAL A 608 5.86 -35.47 3.85
N ALA A 609 6.15 -35.18 5.12
CA ALA A 609 5.41 -35.75 6.24
C ALA A 609 3.93 -35.36 6.18
N ILE A 610 3.59 -34.10 5.95
CA ILE A 610 2.19 -33.63 5.90
C ILE A 610 1.42 -34.29 4.76
N LYS A 611 2.06 -34.54 3.60
CA LYS A 611 1.45 -35.38 2.54
C LYS A 611 1.02 -36.73 3.10
N LEU A 612 1.94 -37.46 3.74
CA LEU A 612 1.63 -38.76 4.32
C LEU A 612 0.56 -38.67 5.42
N ILE A 613 0.62 -37.67 6.29
CA ILE A 613 -0.38 -37.45 7.34
C ILE A 613 -1.77 -37.23 6.72
N SER A 614 -1.89 -36.44 5.65
CA SER A 614 -3.17 -36.20 4.96
C SER A 614 -3.80 -37.50 4.44
N LYS A 615 -2.96 -38.40 3.91
CA LYS A 615 -3.37 -39.72 3.42
C LYS A 615 -3.76 -40.67 4.56
N ILE A 616 -2.92 -40.77 5.59
CA ILE A 616 -3.13 -41.67 6.74
C ILE A 616 -4.37 -41.27 7.54
N THR A 617 -4.62 -39.97 7.69
CA THR A 617 -5.74 -39.46 8.50
C THR A 617 -7.01 -39.21 7.69
N GLU A 618 -6.95 -39.37 6.36
CA GLU A 618 -8.04 -39.07 5.43
C GLU A 618 -8.61 -37.65 5.62
N ARG A 619 -7.71 -36.67 5.74
CA ARG A 619 -8.07 -35.27 5.99
C ARG A 619 -7.37 -34.32 5.02
N GLU A 620 -8.12 -33.32 4.58
CA GLU A 620 -7.55 -32.13 3.94
C GLU A 620 -6.80 -31.30 5.00
N ILE A 621 -5.49 -31.15 4.81
CA ILE A 621 -4.64 -30.31 5.66
C ILE A 621 -4.16 -29.16 4.81
N ILE A 622 -4.40 -27.93 5.26
CA ILE A 622 -3.95 -26.74 4.55
C ILE A 622 -2.94 -26.03 5.43
N VAL A 623 -1.75 -25.79 4.88
CA VAL A 623 -0.69 -25.06 5.58
C VAL A 623 -0.37 -23.79 4.80
N ARG A 624 -0.52 -22.65 5.47
CA ARG A 624 -0.07 -21.35 4.97
C ARG A 624 1.35 -21.13 5.45
N ASP A 625 2.28 -20.93 4.53
CA ASP A 625 3.61 -20.40 4.84
C ASP A 625 3.69 -18.91 4.50
N VAL A 626 4.89 -18.33 4.51
CA VAL A 626 5.10 -16.89 4.24
C VAL A 626 4.65 -16.51 2.82
N ASN A 627 4.70 -17.44 1.86
CA ASN A 627 4.55 -17.15 0.45
C ASN A 627 3.23 -17.68 -0.14
N ARG A 628 2.70 -18.81 0.36
CA ARG A 628 1.52 -19.48 -0.23
C ARG A 628 0.79 -20.42 0.72
N TYR A 629 -0.30 -20.99 0.21
CA TYR A 629 -1.01 -22.13 0.77
C TYR A 629 -0.64 -23.42 0.07
N HIS A 630 -0.42 -24.45 0.89
CA HIS A 630 -0.23 -25.83 0.48
C HIS A 630 -1.49 -26.61 0.86
N HIS A 631 -2.18 -27.19 -0.14
CA HIS A 631 -3.37 -28.01 0.09
C HIS A 631 -2.97 -29.48 0.00
N PHE A 632 -2.84 -30.12 1.15
CA PHE A 632 -2.50 -31.52 1.25
C PHE A 632 -3.78 -32.36 1.29
N ASN A 633 -3.95 -33.22 0.29
CA ASN A 633 -5.09 -34.10 0.18
C ASN A 633 -4.66 -35.44 -0.43
N ASP A 634 -5.01 -36.54 0.24
CA ASP A 634 -4.73 -37.91 -0.18
C ASP A 634 -3.25 -38.15 -0.60
N GLY A 635 -2.31 -37.57 0.15
CA GLY A 635 -0.87 -37.76 -0.13
C GLY A 635 -0.30 -36.86 -1.22
N THR A 636 -1.10 -35.98 -1.79
CA THR A 636 -0.67 -34.99 -2.79
C THR A 636 -0.75 -33.58 -2.23
N CYS A 637 -0.01 -32.64 -2.82
CA CYS A 637 -0.07 -31.21 -2.49
C CYS A 637 -0.44 -30.40 -3.73
N SER A 638 -1.20 -29.31 -3.57
CA SER A 638 -1.56 -28.40 -4.66
C SER A 638 -0.36 -27.74 -5.36
N CYS A 639 0.81 -27.72 -4.72
CA CYS A 639 2.04 -27.22 -5.38
C CYS A 639 2.69 -28.26 -6.30
N SER A 640 2.25 -29.52 -6.33
CA SER A 640 2.89 -30.60 -7.11
C SER A 640 4.39 -30.76 -6.83
N ASP A 641 4.81 -30.50 -5.58
CA ASP A 641 6.23 -30.44 -5.15
C ASP A 641 7.06 -29.34 -5.86
N TYR A 642 6.39 -28.43 -6.57
CA TYR A 642 6.95 -27.22 -7.15
C TYR A 642 6.75 -26.05 -6.19
N TRP A 643 7.66 -25.91 -5.22
CA TRP A 643 7.56 -24.82 -4.26
C TRP A 643 8.89 -24.24 -3.80
#